data_AF-A0A522X415-F1
#
_entry.id   AF-A0A522X415-F1
#
_cell.length_a   1.000
_cell.length_b   1.000
_cell.length_c   1.000
_cell.angle_alpha   90.00
_cell.angle_beta   90.00
_cell.angle_gamma   90.00
#
_symmetry.space_group_name_H-M   'P 1'
#
loop_
_entity.id
_entity.type
_entity.pdbx_description
1 polymer ?
#
loop_
_entity_poly.entity_id
_entity_poly.type
_entity_poly.pdbx_seq_one_letter_code
_entity_poly.pdbx_strand_id
1 'polypeptide(L)'
;AQRRSLVAVDQIPQQRDLDVGVAGLHREAMADYRLAAALTPGNADIQIALLWYLIDRHEAAALRESLARLLPLSRDNPAYWGVFAAAHHVLDRPVEAVAFYSRQLKHSGQDYLWLLNYADALERTGQAGMAWRVRQHTWRELRRGKTAMGKPGSPQMLAAARLALQNAPGDPALALVREIVRQDRFPLPQETPLSNSLPLAGERTNVKRVKQAIREADARKGNFLTPAISELILGWAVSNEQNSAAKAWLWQRYGRNLTRPLWGEVGMALAENDTKKLERLIAEQADGLPIYNRNDAARATGQLRYAQSIASDGLTAGPNDDELHLRLSEDALPAASSIGFEFRTERFGPVKGISREMSFDLALTPTLRLTGRLSGARQASGDRDALAGVPATDRFTEIGFKWANSLGKTAGTFQRRSEFDDALGLRLSHAVALDRRLHLDLGAERHTAATESAALRVAGMKNQLDATLLYTFSKREYLRLQPRWARYYTQGGSYLGSGRMLDWEVGHLIRTEYPDWKIRLGGAHYRFDRDGASDAASAALAPDGLTPAVSFFLPDDADSRQLCTGFGEAYRYTYTRAVRPYADLCASHNNVSGGGYSGLLGIAASVFGHDHATVYLSQSRAGAGFSGLSRELVFRYYYFLDRY
;
A
#
# COMPACT_ATOMS: atom_id res chain seq x y z
N ALA A 1 8.40 36.78 58.06
CA ALA A 1 7.10 36.13 57.80
C ALA A 1 6.92 36.00 56.29
N GLN A 2 6.49 34.82 55.82
CA GLN A 2 5.86 34.51 54.52
C GLN A 2 6.66 34.82 53.22
N ARG A 3 7.14 33.83 52.44
CA ARG A 3 6.47 32.87 51.51
C ARG A 3 6.30 33.40 50.07
N ARG A 4 6.81 32.58 49.12
CA ARG A 4 6.45 32.40 47.68
C ARG A 4 6.96 33.47 46.69
N SER A 5 7.45 33.18 45.47
CA SER A 5 7.67 31.93 44.70
C SER A 5 8.20 32.25 43.28
N LEU A 6 9.08 31.37 42.75
CA LEU A 6 9.24 30.89 41.34
C LEU A 6 9.59 31.93 40.23
N VAL A 7 10.48 31.69 39.27
CA VAL A 7 10.70 30.49 38.43
C VAL A 7 12.17 30.37 38.01
N ALA A 8 12.71 29.15 38.10
CA ALA A 8 14.00 28.73 37.57
C ALA A 8 13.88 28.31 36.09
N VAL A 9 14.82 28.78 35.29
CA VAL A 9 15.21 28.18 34.01
C VAL A 9 16.36 27.24 34.34
N ASP A 10 16.13 25.93 34.35
CA ASP A 10 17.21 24.95 34.42
C ASP A 10 17.17 24.02 33.21
N GLN A 11 18.33 23.99 32.57
CA GLN A 11 18.64 23.26 31.36
C GLN A 11 18.56 21.76 31.62
N ILE A 12 18.20 21.01 30.59
CA ILE A 12 18.15 19.55 30.55
C ILE A 12 19.49 19.04 29.99
N PRO A 13 20.39 18.40 30.76
CA PRO A 13 21.59 17.76 30.23
C PRO A 13 21.64 16.24 30.52
N GLN A 14 20.55 15.58 30.91
CA GLN A 14 20.62 14.17 31.33
C GLN A 14 20.50 13.14 30.18
N GLN A 15 19.94 13.50 29.03
CA GLN A 15 19.72 12.53 27.94
C GLN A 15 20.96 12.30 27.06
N ARG A 16 21.80 13.32 26.88
CA ARG A 16 22.98 13.24 26.00
C ARG A 16 24.12 12.42 26.63
N ASP A 17 24.31 12.52 27.95
CA ASP A 17 25.38 11.81 28.65
C ASP A 17 25.08 10.32 28.86
N LEU A 18 23.80 9.93 28.94
CA LEU A 18 23.38 8.52 28.98
C LEU A 18 23.60 7.81 27.63
N ASP A 19 23.27 8.44 26.51
CA ASP A 19 23.49 7.89 25.17
C ASP A 19 24.99 7.79 24.83
N VAL A 20 25.81 8.76 25.26
CA VAL A 20 27.27 8.75 25.06
C VAL A 20 27.95 7.68 25.94
N GLY A 21 27.51 7.51 27.19
CA GLY A 21 28.06 6.50 28.10
C GLY A 21 27.74 5.06 27.67
N VAL A 22 26.52 4.80 27.19
CA VAL A 22 26.11 3.50 26.67
C VAL A 22 26.83 3.18 25.35
N ALA A 23 26.98 4.15 24.45
CA ALA A 23 27.75 3.99 23.21
C ALA A 23 29.28 3.79 23.44
N GLY A 24 29.84 4.33 24.54
CA GLY A 24 31.22 4.09 24.96
C GLY A 24 31.46 2.66 25.44
N LEU A 25 30.59 2.15 26.33
CA LEU A 25 30.61 0.77 26.84
C LEU A 25 30.45 -0.27 25.71
N HIS A 26 29.70 0.05 24.66
CA HIS A 26 29.50 -0.84 23.51
C HIS A 26 30.73 -0.97 22.59
N ARG A 27 31.52 0.09 22.44
CA ARG A 27 32.77 0.03 21.65
C ARG A 27 33.86 -0.77 22.37
N GLU A 28 33.93 -0.63 23.70
CA GLU A 28 34.82 -1.43 24.54
C GLU A 28 34.45 -2.92 24.49
N ALA A 29 33.17 -3.27 24.64
CA ALA A 29 32.71 -4.66 24.54
C ALA A 29 32.97 -5.32 23.17
N MET A 30 32.83 -4.59 22.06
CA MET A 30 33.15 -5.10 20.71
C MET A 30 34.65 -5.38 20.54
N ALA A 31 35.50 -4.47 21.04
CA ALA A 31 36.94 -4.64 21.01
C ALA A 31 37.36 -5.87 21.83
N ASP A 32 36.74 -6.07 23.00
CA ASP A 32 36.98 -7.22 23.87
C ASP A 32 36.53 -8.53 23.23
N TYR A 33 35.35 -8.60 22.61
CA TYR A 33 34.89 -9.80 21.90
C TYR A 33 35.79 -10.13 20.70
N ARG A 34 36.23 -9.13 19.92
CA ARG A 34 37.15 -9.34 18.79
C ARG A 34 38.53 -9.79 19.28
N LEU A 35 39.05 -9.19 20.35
CA LEU A 35 40.31 -9.57 20.95
C LEU A 35 40.25 -11.00 21.50
N ALA A 36 39.20 -11.34 22.25
CA ALA A 36 39.00 -12.69 22.78
C ALA A 36 38.89 -13.74 21.64
N ALA A 37 38.13 -13.42 20.58
CA ALA A 37 38.00 -14.28 19.40
C ALA A 37 39.33 -14.45 18.64
N ALA A 38 40.17 -13.40 18.59
CA ALA A 38 41.49 -13.44 17.96
C ALA A 38 42.53 -14.22 18.79
N LEU A 39 42.48 -14.09 20.12
CA LEU A 39 43.36 -14.82 21.05
C LEU A 39 43.02 -16.31 21.13
N THR A 40 41.75 -16.67 20.93
CA THR A 40 41.26 -18.05 21.03
C THR A 40 40.41 -18.46 19.83
N PRO A 41 40.98 -18.53 18.61
CA PRO A 41 40.23 -18.78 17.38
C PRO A 41 39.54 -20.14 17.34
N GLY A 42 40.01 -21.13 18.11
CA GLY A 42 39.39 -22.46 18.22
C GLY A 42 38.27 -22.58 19.26
N ASN A 43 37.99 -21.56 20.08
CA ASN A 43 36.97 -21.63 21.12
C ASN A 43 35.58 -21.28 20.55
N ALA A 44 34.72 -22.29 20.40
CA ALA A 44 33.40 -22.13 19.80
C ALA A 44 32.49 -21.16 20.57
N ASP A 45 32.52 -21.16 21.90
CA ASP A 45 31.63 -20.32 22.71
C ASP A 45 31.93 -18.83 22.50
N ILE A 46 33.21 -18.46 22.36
CA ILE A 46 33.64 -17.07 22.13
C ILE A 46 33.27 -16.62 20.72
N GLN A 47 33.44 -17.49 19.72
CA GLN A 47 33.04 -17.20 18.33
C GLN A 47 31.52 -17.07 18.21
N ILE A 48 30.75 -17.96 18.85
CA ILE A 48 29.28 -17.90 18.89
C ILE A 48 28.81 -16.63 19.60
N ALA A 49 29.42 -16.25 20.73
CA ALA A 49 29.09 -15.01 21.43
C ALA A 49 29.36 -13.77 20.57
N LEU A 50 30.46 -13.73 19.83
CA LEU A 50 30.75 -12.66 18.88
C LEU A 50 29.69 -12.61 17.76
N LEU A 51 29.26 -13.74 17.21
CA LEU A 51 28.22 -13.78 16.18
C LEU A 51 26.87 -13.27 16.70
N TRP A 52 26.45 -13.67 17.91
CA TRP A 52 25.24 -13.12 18.54
C TRP A 52 25.34 -11.62 18.79
N TYR A 53 26.50 -11.15 19.25
CA TYR A 53 26.73 -9.72 19.43
C TYR A 53 26.59 -8.95 18.11
N LEU A 54 27.14 -9.47 17.01
CA LEU A 54 27.02 -8.85 15.68
C LEU A 54 25.57 -8.84 15.17
N ILE A 55 24.78 -9.88 15.48
CA ILE A 55 23.35 -9.94 15.19
C ILE A 55 22.60 -8.84 15.97
N ASP A 56 22.80 -8.77 17.29
CA ASP A 56 22.13 -7.82 18.17
C ASP A 56 22.46 -6.35 17.85
N ARG A 57 23.63 -6.10 17.26
CA ARG A 57 24.09 -4.77 16.86
C ARG A 57 23.78 -4.42 15.40
N HIS A 58 23.16 -5.32 14.65
CA HIS A 58 22.87 -5.14 13.22
C HIS A 58 24.13 -4.85 12.35
N GLU A 59 25.27 -5.42 12.73
CA GLU A 59 26.57 -5.22 12.05
C GLU A 59 26.74 -6.19 10.86
N ALA A 60 25.91 -6.03 9.84
CA ALA A 60 25.77 -7.00 8.75
C ALA A 60 27.08 -7.28 7.99
N ALA A 61 27.92 -6.27 7.75
CA ALA A 61 29.20 -6.44 7.06
C ALA A 61 30.16 -7.33 7.85
N ALA A 62 30.37 -7.03 9.13
CA ALA A 62 31.23 -7.81 10.01
C ALA A 62 30.66 -9.22 10.28
N LEU A 63 29.34 -9.37 10.30
CA LEU A 63 28.67 -10.66 10.41
C LEU A 63 28.93 -11.53 9.17
N ARG A 64 28.79 -10.98 7.96
CA ARG A 64 29.09 -11.71 6.70
C ARG A 64 30.53 -12.18 6.65
N GLU A 65 31.49 -11.34 7.04
CA GLU A 65 32.91 -11.70 7.10
C GLU A 65 33.16 -12.83 8.11
N SER A 66 32.58 -12.72 9.31
CA SER A 66 32.75 -13.72 10.38
C SER A 66 32.13 -15.06 10.01
N LEU A 67 30.96 -15.07 9.39
CA LEU A 67 30.33 -16.29 8.87
C LEU A 67 31.19 -16.96 7.79
N ALA A 68 31.74 -16.19 6.85
CA ALA A 68 32.59 -16.73 5.79
C ALA A 68 33.85 -17.42 6.37
N ARG A 69 34.48 -16.79 7.38
CA ARG A 69 35.65 -17.33 8.08
C ARG A 69 35.32 -18.59 8.89
N LEU A 70 34.16 -18.63 9.54
CA LEU A 70 33.76 -19.74 10.44
C LEU A 70 33.00 -20.87 9.72
N LEU A 71 32.63 -20.70 8.44
CA LEU A 71 31.85 -21.67 7.67
C LEU A 71 32.46 -23.09 7.64
N PRO A 72 33.80 -23.27 7.49
CA PRO A 72 34.37 -24.62 7.53
C PRO A 72 34.16 -25.31 8.89
N LEU A 73 34.30 -24.56 9.99
CA LEU A 73 34.15 -25.07 11.36
C LEU A 73 32.68 -25.34 11.72
N SER A 74 31.74 -24.58 11.15
CA SER A 74 30.32 -24.70 11.48
C SER A 74 29.63 -25.91 10.85
N ARG A 75 30.20 -26.50 9.78
CA ARG A 75 29.62 -27.66 9.10
C ARG A 75 29.53 -28.89 10.01
N ASP A 76 30.58 -29.15 10.79
CA ASP A 76 30.73 -30.38 11.57
C ASP A 76 30.49 -30.18 13.09
N ASN A 77 30.31 -28.94 13.55
CA ASN A 77 30.10 -28.62 14.96
C ASN A 77 28.67 -28.11 15.22
N PRO A 78 27.81 -28.92 15.88
CA PRO A 78 26.41 -28.56 16.17
C PRO A 78 26.22 -27.27 16.96
N ALA A 79 27.21 -26.85 17.76
CA ALA A 79 27.12 -25.63 18.55
C ALA A 79 26.91 -24.38 17.69
N TYR A 80 27.41 -24.38 16.45
CA TYR A 80 27.30 -23.25 15.54
C TYR A 80 25.98 -23.18 14.77
N TRP A 81 25.25 -24.30 14.61
CA TRP A 81 24.11 -24.33 13.69
C TRP A 81 23.00 -23.36 14.09
N GLY A 82 22.73 -23.19 15.39
CA GLY A 82 21.75 -22.23 15.89
C GLY A 82 22.09 -20.78 15.52
N VAL A 83 23.32 -20.34 15.82
CA VAL A 83 23.74 -18.96 15.53
C VAL A 83 23.94 -18.72 14.03
N PHE A 84 24.40 -19.71 13.25
CA PHE A 84 24.47 -19.61 11.79
C PHE A 84 23.09 -19.48 11.16
N ALA A 85 22.10 -20.26 11.63
CA ALA A 85 20.73 -20.16 11.15
C ALA A 85 20.14 -18.77 11.42
N ALA A 86 20.32 -18.24 12.63
CA ALA A 86 19.88 -16.90 12.99
C ALA A 86 20.61 -15.81 12.19
N ALA A 87 21.93 -15.93 12.02
CA ALA A 87 22.74 -14.97 11.27
C ALA A 87 22.34 -14.92 9.79
N HIS A 88 22.17 -16.08 9.14
CA HIS A 88 21.70 -16.13 7.74
C HIS A 88 20.26 -15.63 7.61
N HIS A 89 19.41 -15.84 8.62
CA HIS A 89 18.04 -15.32 8.63
C HIS A 89 18.02 -13.78 8.67
N VAL A 90 18.81 -13.16 9.56
CA VAL A 90 18.91 -11.69 9.68
C VAL A 90 19.61 -11.06 8.47
N LEU A 91 20.50 -11.79 7.79
CA LEU A 91 21.18 -11.34 6.57
C LEU A 91 20.37 -11.53 5.28
N ASP A 92 19.08 -11.90 5.37
CA ASP A 92 18.21 -12.15 4.23
C ASP A 92 18.71 -13.25 3.28
N ARG A 93 19.29 -14.31 3.85
CA ARG A 93 19.80 -15.50 3.14
C ARG A 93 18.97 -16.74 3.51
N PRO A 94 17.72 -16.84 3.00
CA PRO A 94 16.76 -17.84 3.48
C PRO A 94 17.17 -19.28 3.13
N VAL A 95 17.85 -19.50 2.00
CA VAL A 95 18.32 -20.83 1.58
C VAL A 95 19.36 -21.37 2.55
N GLU A 96 20.37 -20.56 2.90
CA GLU A 96 21.39 -20.94 3.87
C GLU A 96 20.83 -21.05 5.29
N ALA A 97 19.89 -20.17 5.66
CA ALA A 97 19.21 -20.25 6.95
C ALA A 97 18.46 -21.58 7.10
N VAL A 98 17.66 -21.98 6.10
CA VAL A 98 16.96 -23.28 6.07
C VAL A 98 17.93 -24.45 6.19
N ALA A 99 19.09 -24.38 5.53
CA ALA A 99 20.09 -25.45 5.61
C ALA A 99 20.62 -25.64 7.05
N PHE A 100 20.90 -24.56 7.77
CA PHE A 100 21.34 -24.64 9.17
C PHE A 100 20.20 -24.96 10.14
N TYR A 101 19.01 -24.39 9.93
CA TYR A 101 17.83 -24.74 10.71
C TYR A 101 17.54 -26.25 10.60
N SER A 102 17.57 -26.81 9.40
CA SER A 102 17.31 -28.24 9.17
C SER A 102 18.29 -29.16 9.91
N ARG A 103 19.57 -28.77 10.04
CA ARG A 103 20.58 -29.52 10.81
C ARG A 103 20.28 -29.48 12.31
N GLN A 104 20.00 -28.28 12.82
CA GLN A 104 19.74 -28.02 14.24
C GLN A 104 18.41 -28.62 14.72
N LEU A 105 17.44 -28.87 13.83
CA LEU A 105 16.15 -29.50 14.14
C LEU A 105 16.30 -30.83 14.90
N LYS A 106 17.31 -31.64 14.55
CA LYS A 106 17.58 -32.94 15.20
C LYS A 106 17.96 -32.82 16.69
N HIS A 107 18.37 -31.63 17.13
CA HIS A 107 18.86 -31.36 18.48
C HIS A 107 17.98 -30.40 19.29
N SER A 108 16.90 -29.85 18.70
CA SER A 108 16.20 -28.66 19.23
C SER A 108 14.71 -28.87 19.52
N GLY A 109 14.26 -30.11 19.65
CA GLY A 109 12.83 -30.53 19.54
C GLY A 109 11.77 -29.85 20.43
N GLN A 110 12.13 -28.89 21.29
CA GLN A 110 11.20 -28.12 22.14
C GLN A 110 11.42 -26.61 22.13
N ASP A 111 12.30 -26.08 21.27
CA ASP A 111 12.42 -24.62 21.09
C ASP A 111 11.40 -24.12 20.06
N TYR A 112 10.24 -23.67 20.56
CA TYR A 112 9.14 -23.24 19.72
C TYR A 112 9.40 -21.92 18.98
N LEU A 113 10.18 -20.99 19.54
CA LEU A 113 10.54 -19.76 18.82
C LEU A 113 11.46 -20.07 17.65
N TRP A 114 12.41 -20.97 17.86
CA TRP A 114 13.25 -21.49 16.80
C TRP A 114 12.45 -22.18 15.70
N LEU A 115 11.43 -22.99 16.06
CA LEU A 115 10.54 -23.64 15.07
C LEU A 115 9.76 -22.62 14.23
N LEU A 116 9.35 -21.50 14.82
CA LEU A 116 8.68 -20.43 14.08
C LEU A 116 9.65 -19.71 13.13
N ASN A 117 10.86 -19.39 13.56
CA ASN A 117 11.87 -18.78 12.69
C ASN A 117 12.29 -19.72 11.54
N TYR A 118 12.32 -21.03 11.79
CA TYR A 118 12.51 -22.04 10.74
C TYR A 118 11.33 -22.04 9.75
N ALA A 119 10.09 -21.98 10.24
CA ALA A 119 8.91 -21.88 9.38
C ALA A 119 8.94 -20.62 8.50
N ASP A 120 9.38 -19.48 9.04
CA ASP A 120 9.51 -18.23 8.26
C ASP A 120 10.59 -18.36 7.18
N ALA A 121 11.72 -18.99 7.50
CA ALA A 121 12.77 -19.25 6.52
C ALA A 121 12.30 -20.23 5.42
N LEU A 122 11.52 -21.26 5.77
CA LEU A 122 10.90 -22.18 4.81
C LEU A 122 9.94 -21.42 3.87
N GLU A 123 9.11 -20.54 4.41
CA GLU A 123 8.17 -19.73 3.60
C GLU A 123 8.92 -18.86 2.58
N ARG A 124 10.01 -18.20 2.99
CA ARG A 124 10.91 -17.44 2.09
C ARG A 124 11.64 -18.25 1.03
N THR A 125 11.54 -19.58 1.07
CA THR A 125 12.11 -20.47 0.04
C THR A 125 11.04 -21.18 -0.80
N GLY A 126 9.80 -20.68 -0.78
CA GLY A 126 8.66 -21.25 -1.51
C GLY A 126 8.10 -22.53 -0.88
N GLN A 127 8.52 -22.86 0.34
CA GLN A 127 8.11 -24.08 1.04
C GLN A 127 6.93 -23.82 2.00
N ALA A 128 5.96 -23.01 1.57
CA ALA A 128 4.82 -22.57 2.39
C ALA A 128 4.04 -23.73 3.03
N GLY A 129 3.84 -24.85 2.31
CA GLY A 129 3.20 -26.04 2.84
C GLY A 129 3.98 -26.73 3.97
N MET A 130 5.32 -26.65 3.96
CA MET A 130 6.15 -27.13 5.08
C MET A 130 6.13 -26.14 6.24
N ALA A 131 6.27 -24.84 5.96
CA ALA A 131 6.16 -23.79 6.97
C ALA A 131 4.84 -23.90 7.77
N TRP A 132 3.72 -24.07 7.07
CA TRP A 132 2.41 -24.27 7.68
C TRP A 132 2.37 -25.52 8.57
N ARG A 133 2.92 -26.65 8.13
CA ARG A 133 2.99 -27.88 8.94
C ARG A 133 3.82 -27.67 10.20
N VAL A 134 4.95 -26.98 10.13
CA VAL A 134 5.78 -26.65 11.30
C VAL A 134 5.02 -25.75 12.28
N ARG A 135 4.34 -24.71 11.80
CA ARG A 135 3.49 -23.83 12.64
C ARG A 135 2.35 -24.61 13.30
N GLN A 136 1.65 -25.47 12.56
CA GLN A 136 0.57 -26.31 13.09
C GLN A 136 1.05 -27.33 14.12
N HIS A 137 2.21 -27.96 13.88
CA HIS A 137 2.84 -28.84 14.85
C HIS A 137 3.15 -28.07 16.15
N THR A 138 3.81 -26.92 16.03
CA THR A 138 4.16 -26.04 17.17
C THR A 138 2.91 -25.63 17.96
N TRP A 139 1.84 -25.24 17.27
CA TRP A 139 0.55 -24.91 17.89
C TRP A 139 -0.08 -26.07 18.66
N ARG A 140 -0.07 -27.27 18.09
CA ARG A 140 -0.62 -28.48 18.74
C ARG A 140 0.17 -28.85 19.99
N GLU A 141 1.49 -28.79 19.93
CA GLU A 141 2.36 -29.11 21.07
C GLU A 141 2.20 -28.07 22.19
N LEU A 142 2.16 -26.77 21.86
CA LEU A 142 1.88 -25.70 22.83
C LEU A 142 0.52 -25.88 23.53
N ARG A 143 -0.51 -26.37 22.82
CA ARG A 143 -1.83 -26.63 23.42
C ARG A 143 -1.91 -27.92 24.25
N ARG A 144 -1.08 -28.92 23.96
CA ARG A 144 -1.06 -30.22 24.66
C ARG A 144 -0.38 -30.14 26.02
N GLY A 145 0.63 -29.28 26.17
CA GLY A 145 1.24 -29.02 27.47
C GLY A 145 0.26 -28.34 28.42
N LYS A 146 -0.22 -29.00 29.48
CA LYS A 146 -1.15 -28.40 30.47
C LYS A 146 -0.56 -27.19 31.24
N THR A 147 0.72 -26.90 31.06
CA THR A 147 1.47 -25.71 31.51
C THR A 147 1.54 -24.59 30.44
N ALA A 148 0.68 -24.64 29.41
CA ALA A 148 0.72 -23.95 28.11
C ALA A 148 0.93 -22.42 28.09
N MET A 149 0.84 -21.73 29.22
CA MET A 149 1.28 -20.35 29.34
C MET A 149 2.29 -20.35 30.47
N GLY A 150 3.57 -20.42 30.12
CA GLY A 150 4.65 -20.25 31.08
C GLY A 150 4.53 -18.90 31.78
N LYS A 151 5.51 -18.58 32.64
CA LYS A 151 5.60 -17.23 33.23
C LYS A 151 5.52 -16.16 32.12
N PRO A 152 4.96 -14.97 32.41
CA PRO A 152 4.99 -13.85 31.47
C PRO A 152 6.37 -13.71 30.83
N GLY A 153 6.41 -13.75 29.50
CA GLY A 153 7.66 -13.64 28.74
C GLY A 153 8.44 -14.89 28.45
N SER A 154 7.93 -16.08 28.78
CA SER A 154 8.58 -17.31 28.38
C SER A 154 8.56 -17.48 26.85
N PRO A 155 9.59 -18.13 26.25
CA PRO A 155 9.63 -18.44 24.82
C PRO A 155 8.37 -19.13 24.29
N GLN A 156 7.76 -19.99 25.11
CA GLN A 156 6.51 -20.69 24.80
C GLN A 156 5.32 -19.72 24.66
N MET A 157 5.18 -18.76 25.57
CA MET A 157 4.10 -17.77 25.56
C MET A 157 4.23 -16.84 24.35
N LEU A 158 5.47 -16.48 24.00
CA LEU A 158 5.81 -15.68 22.84
C LEU A 158 5.49 -16.40 21.52
N ALA A 159 5.88 -17.67 21.42
CA ALA A 159 5.55 -18.50 20.27
C ALA A 159 4.03 -18.68 20.12
N ALA A 160 3.32 -18.93 21.23
CA ALA A 160 1.87 -19.08 21.23
C ALA A 160 1.17 -17.80 20.75
N ALA A 161 1.62 -16.64 21.23
CA ALA A 161 0.98 -15.40 20.86
C ALA A 161 1.33 -14.95 19.43
N ARG A 162 2.55 -15.21 18.93
CA ARG A 162 2.91 -15.01 17.52
C ARG A 162 2.02 -15.85 16.60
N LEU A 163 1.79 -17.12 16.96
CA LEU A 163 0.88 -18.01 16.25
C LEU A 163 -0.59 -17.58 16.35
N ALA A 164 -1.03 -17.02 17.48
CA ALA A 164 -2.39 -16.52 17.64
C ALA A 164 -2.65 -15.32 16.73
N LEU A 165 -1.70 -14.37 16.65
CA LEU A 165 -1.78 -13.20 15.78
C LEU A 165 -1.84 -13.60 14.29
N GLN A 166 -1.09 -14.63 13.89
CA GLN A 166 -1.10 -15.12 12.51
C GLN A 166 -2.38 -15.87 12.12
N ASN A 167 -2.98 -16.64 13.04
CA ASN A 167 -4.10 -17.53 12.70
C ASN A 167 -5.50 -16.93 12.94
N ALA A 168 -5.62 -15.90 13.79
CA ALA A 168 -6.90 -15.28 14.12
C ALA A 168 -6.71 -13.81 14.55
N PRO A 169 -6.50 -12.87 13.59
CA PRO A 169 -6.49 -11.45 13.89
C PRO A 169 -7.89 -11.01 14.33
N GLY A 170 -8.16 -11.08 15.65
CA GLY A 170 -9.47 -10.84 16.26
C GLY A 170 -9.44 -11.02 17.78
N ASP A 171 -10.63 -11.12 18.41
CA ASP A 171 -10.80 -11.14 19.88
C ASP A 171 -10.02 -12.22 20.67
N PRO A 172 -9.81 -13.46 20.17
CA PRO A 172 -9.06 -14.48 20.92
C PRO A 172 -7.55 -14.19 21.01
N ALA A 173 -6.95 -13.69 19.93
CA ALA A 173 -5.54 -13.26 19.93
C ALA A 173 -5.36 -12.02 20.82
N LEU A 174 -6.34 -11.11 20.79
CA LEU A 174 -6.44 -9.95 21.67
C LEU A 174 -6.54 -10.32 23.16
N ALA A 175 -7.31 -11.36 23.51
CA ALA A 175 -7.43 -11.84 24.89
C ALA A 175 -6.10 -12.40 25.41
N LEU A 176 -5.35 -13.13 24.58
CA LEU A 176 -4.04 -13.67 24.94
C LEU A 176 -2.99 -12.57 25.12
N VAL A 177 -2.93 -11.60 24.20
CA VAL A 177 -2.03 -10.43 24.32
C VAL A 177 -2.39 -9.58 25.55
N ARG A 178 -3.69 -9.37 25.83
CA ARG A 178 -4.15 -8.68 27.04
C ARG A 178 -3.77 -9.43 28.31
N GLU A 179 -3.86 -10.75 28.32
CA GLU A 179 -3.50 -11.56 29.50
C GLU A 179 -1.99 -11.49 29.77
N ILE A 180 -1.15 -11.51 28.73
CA ILE A 180 0.30 -11.26 28.82
C ILE A 180 0.57 -9.89 29.46
N VAL A 181 -0.14 -8.85 29.01
CA VAL A 181 0.03 -7.47 29.52
C VAL A 181 -0.54 -7.30 30.95
N ARG A 182 -1.61 -8.02 31.30
CA ARG A 182 -2.32 -7.87 32.59
C ARG A 182 -1.63 -8.59 33.74
N GLN A 183 -0.95 -9.71 33.46
CA GLN A 183 -0.25 -10.52 34.47
C GLN A 183 1.07 -9.88 34.97
N ASP A 184 1.59 -8.85 34.30
CA ASP A 184 2.85 -8.15 34.63
C ASP A 184 2.68 -6.85 35.46
N ARG A 185 1.58 -6.68 36.21
CA ARG A 185 1.43 -5.52 37.12
C ARG A 185 2.38 -5.62 38.33
N PHE A 186 3.43 -4.80 38.36
CA PHE A 186 4.30 -4.61 39.54
C PHE A 186 3.95 -3.35 40.36
N PRO A 187 3.97 -3.43 41.71
CA PRO A 187 3.97 -2.26 42.59
C PRO A 187 5.29 -1.46 42.47
N LEU A 188 5.20 -0.13 42.57
CA LEU A 188 6.31 0.81 42.48
C LEU A 188 7.37 0.52 43.56
N PRO A 189 8.69 0.53 43.26
CA PRO A 189 9.72 0.53 44.29
C PRO A 189 9.69 1.85 45.06
N GLN A 190 9.51 1.78 46.39
CA GLN A 190 9.92 2.88 47.27
C GLN A 190 11.45 2.93 47.26
N GLU A 191 12.02 4.10 46.99
CA GLU A 191 13.46 4.35 47.06
C GLU A 191 13.97 4.12 48.49
N THR A 192 14.80 3.10 48.69
CA THR A 192 15.72 3.05 49.83
C THR A 192 17.08 3.59 49.38
N PRO A 193 17.64 4.61 50.05
CA PRO A 193 18.90 5.19 49.65
C PRO A 193 20.05 4.21 49.94
N LEU A 194 20.81 3.84 48.91
CA LEU A 194 22.05 3.10 49.04
C LEU A 194 23.16 4.05 49.53
N SER A 195 23.70 3.79 50.72
CA SER A 195 24.88 4.49 51.23
C SER A 195 26.12 4.11 50.41
N ASN A 196 26.91 5.14 50.08
CA ASN A 196 28.21 5.06 49.44
C ASN A 196 29.20 4.13 50.16
N SER A 197 29.69 3.09 49.48
CA SER A 197 31.08 2.63 49.54
C SER A 197 31.32 1.43 48.59
N LEU A 198 31.97 1.67 47.45
CA LEU A 198 32.70 0.65 46.71
C LEU A 198 34.15 0.63 47.24
N PRO A 199 34.72 -0.52 47.64
CA PRO A 199 36.14 -0.59 47.95
C PRO A 199 36.99 -0.56 46.67
N LEU A 200 38.11 0.15 46.76
CA LEU A 200 39.18 0.25 45.77
C LEU A 200 39.81 -1.12 45.42
N ALA A 201 40.45 -1.14 44.25
CA ALA A 201 41.21 -2.24 43.67
C ALA A 201 42.17 -2.91 44.65
N GLY A 202 42.11 -4.24 44.75
CA GLY A 202 43.15 -5.03 45.45
C GLY A 202 42.71 -6.25 46.25
N GLU A 203 41.63 -6.96 45.92
CA GLU A 203 41.32 -8.25 46.59
C GLU A 203 40.91 -9.35 45.61
N ARG A 204 41.46 -10.55 45.83
CA ARG A 204 41.19 -11.78 45.08
C ARG A 204 39.69 -11.99 44.92
N THR A 205 39.26 -12.12 43.67
CA THR A 205 37.87 -12.29 43.22
C THR A 205 37.18 -13.40 44.00
N ASN A 206 36.33 -13.01 44.95
CA ASN A 206 35.55 -13.97 45.72
C ASN A 206 34.40 -14.48 44.83
N VAL A 207 34.63 -15.60 44.13
CA VAL A 207 33.70 -16.24 43.17
C VAL A 207 32.29 -16.43 43.75
N LYS A 208 32.14 -16.52 45.08
CA LYS A 208 30.84 -16.57 45.76
C LYS A 208 30.05 -15.25 45.67
N ARG A 209 30.70 -14.08 45.78
CA ARG A 209 30.05 -12.76 45.65
C ARG A 209 29.66 -12.46 44.20
N VAL A 210 30.49 -12.86 43.23
CA VAL A 210 30.15 -12.73 41.81
C VAL A 210 28.98 -13.66 41.44
N LYS A 211 28.98 -14.93 41.92
CA LYS A 211 27.83 -15.83 41.75
C LYS A 211 26.56 -15.32 42.44
N GLN A 212 26.68 -14.62 43.57
CA GLN A 212 25.55 -14.01 44.26
C GLN A 212 25.03 -12.77 43.53
N ALA A 213 25.91 -11.89 43.03
CA ALA A 213 25.52 -10.77 42.19
C ALA A 213 24.91 -11.22 40.84
N ILE A 214 25.41 -12.32 40.25
CA ILE A 214 24.81 -12.96 39.07
C ILE A 214 23.45 -13.56 39.41
N ARG A 215 23.28 -14.23 40.57
CA ARG A 215 21.97 -14.74 41.02
C ARG A 215 20.98 -13.62 41.31
N GLU A 216 21.43 -12.51 41.90
CA GLU A 216 20.62 -11.33 42.18
C GLU A 216 20.28 -10.56 40.89
N ALA A 217 21.19 -10.55 39.90
CA ALA A 217 20.94 -10.02 38.56
C ALA A 217 20.01 -10.93 37.72
N ASP A 218 20.14 -12.25 37.82
CA ASP A 218 19.25 -13.22 37.18
C ASP A 218 17.87 -13.26 37.85
N ALA A 219 17.78 -13.03 39.17
CA ALA A 219 16.52 -12.82 39.87
C ALA A 219 15.84 -11.50 39.44
N ARG A 220 16.61 -10.46 39.12
CA ARG A 220 16.09 -9.20 38.55
C ARG A 220 15.70 -9.32 37.06
N LYS A 221 16.36 -10.17 36.27
CA LYS A 221 15.96 -10.49 34.87
C LYS A 221 14.54 -11.06 34.78
N GLY A 222 14.03 -11.67 35.85
CA GLY A 222 12.65 -12.17 35.92
C GLY A 222 11.56 -11.09 35.95
N ASN A 223 11.92 -9.80 36.09
CA ASN A 223 10.97 -8.69 36.24
C ASN A 223 11.00 -7.68 35.07
N PHE A 224 11.58 -8.04 33.91
CA PHE A 224 11.58 -7.22 32.70
C PHE A 224 10.87 -7.97 31.57
N LEU A 225 9.94 -7.30 30.87
CA LEU A 225 9.40 -7.79 29.61
C LEU A 225 10.57 -8.03 28.64
N THR A 226 10.73 -9.26 28.14
CA THR A 226 11.79 -9.60 27.18
C THR A 226 11.56 -8.90 25.83
N PRO A 227 12.60 -8.66 25.00
CA PRO A 227 12.46 -8.06 23.67
C PRO A 227 11.37 -8.73 22.83
N ALA A 228 11.24 -10.04 22.92
CA ALA A 228 10.22 -10.79 22.21
C ALA A 228 8.76 -10.51 22.68
N ILE A 229 8.51 -10.11 23.94
CA ILE A 229 7.15 -9.70 24.37
C ILE A 229 6.81 -8.33 23.81
N SER A 230 7.83 -7.48 23.71
CA SER A 230 7.75 -6.15 23.10
C SER A 230 7.36 -6.27 21.63
N GLU A 231 8.01 -7.19 20.92
CA GLU A 231 7.71 -7.58 19.53
C GLU A 231 6.25 -8.03 19.35
N LEU A 232 5.75 -8.87 20.25
CA LEU A 232 4.39 -9.37 20.19
C LEU A 232 3.33 -8.26 20.37
N ILE A 233 3.54 -7.36 21.33
CA ILE A 233 2.63 -6.24 21.59
C ILE A 233 2.66 -5.22 20.45
N LEU A 234 3.82 -5.01 19.82
CA LEU A 234 3.98 -4.18 18.62
C LEU A 234 3.26 -4.77 17.40
N GLY A 235 3.42 -6.08 17.12
CA GLY A 235 2.71 -6.75 16.03
C GLY A 235 1.19 -6.69 16.18
N TRP A 236 0.69 -6.77 17.43
CA TRP A 236 -0.72 -6.57 17.75
C TRP A 236 -1.20 -5.12 17.50
N ALA A 237 -0.44 -4.11 17.95
CA ALA A 237 -0.82 -2.71 17.84
C ALA A 237 -0.84 -2.20 16.39
N VAL A 238 0.03 -2.75 15.53
CA VAL A 238 0.07 -2.45 14.09
C VAL A 238 -1.11 -3.11 13.36
N SER A 239 -1.50 -4.33 13.74
CA SER A 239 -2.53 -5.12 13.05
C SER A 239 -3.97 -4.63 13.25
N ASN A 240 -4.26 -3.71 14.19
CA ASN A 240 -5.63 -3.49 14.67
C ASN A 240 -6.20 -2.07 14.55
N GLU A 241 -5.58 -1.18 13.75
CA GLU A 241 -6.05 0.17 13.33
C GLU A 241 -6.63 1.15 14.40
N GLN A 242 -6.76 0.80 15.69
CA GLN A 242 -7.41 1.60 16.73
C GLN A 242 -6.41 2.00 17.81
N ASN A 243 -5.99 3.28 17.82
CA ASN A 243 -4.74 3.62 18.51
C ASN A 243 -4.72 4.99 19.20
N SER A 244 -5.22 5.04 20.43
CA SER A 244 -4.88 6.07 21.43
C SER A 244 -4.35 5.43 22.73
N ALA A 245 -4.97 4.34 23.20
CA ALA A 245 -4.52 3.61 24.40
C ALA A 245 -3.22 2.80 24.20
N ALA A 246 -3.03 2.16 23.04
CA ALA A 246 -1.79 1.42 22.74
C ALA A 246 -0.62 2.39 22.46
N LYS A 247 -0.85 3.52 21.77
CA LYS A 247 0.08 4.66 21.70
C LYS A 247 0.45 5.21 23.07
N ALA A 248 -0.52 5.45 23.96
CA ALA A 248 -0.26 5.97 25.31
C ALA A 248 0.57 5.00 26.17
N TRP A 249 0.32 3.70 26.05
CA TRP A 249 1.08 2.65 26.73
C TRP A 249 2.53 2.56 26.20
N LEU A 250 2.71 2.59 24.86
CA LEU A 250 4.02 2.63 24.21
C LEU A 250 4.83 3.87 24.62
N TRP A 251 4.19 5.05 24.68
CA TRP A 251 4.78 6.30 25.15
C TRP A 251 5.19 6.28 26.63
N GLN A 252 4.36 5.70 27.50
CA GLN A 252 4.67 5.62 28.94
C GLN A 252 5.88 4.73 29.27
N ARG A 253 6.22 3.74 28.43
CA ARG A 253 7.29 2.78 28.72
C ARG A 253 8.53 2.92 27.82
N TYR A 254 8.37 2.96 26.49
CA TYR A 254 9.48 3.11 25.53
C TYR A 254 9.88 4.57 25.30
N GLY A 255 9.18 5.53 25.91
CA GLY A 255 9.63 6.91 26.00
C GLY A 255 10.74 7.12 27.02
N ARG A 256 11.04 6.13 27.89
CA ARG A 256 11.92 6.32 29.04
C ARG A 256 13.06 5.32 29.24
N ASN A 257 13.01 4.07 28.78
CA ASN A 257 14.16 3.13 28.92
C ASN A 257 14.14 2.00 27.86
N LEU A 258 15.32 1.73 27.26
CA LEU A 258 15.71 0.65 26.33
C LEU A 258 15.22 0.68 24.87
N THR A 259 16.17 0.32 23.99
CA THR A 259 16.19 0.32 22.52
C THR A 259 14.97 -0.35 21.89
N ARG A 260 14.30 0.34 20.96
CA ARG A 260 13.14 -0.20 20.23
C ARG A 260 13.66 -1.09 19.09
N PRO A 261 13.06 -2.27 18.84
CA PRO A 261 13.45 -3.10 17.69
C PRO A 261 13.12 -2.37 16.38
N LEU A 262 14.07 -2.41 15.43
CA LEU A 262 14.02 -1.58 14.22
C LEU A 262 12.78 -1.80 13.35
N TRP A 263 12.35 -3.05 13.20
CA TRP A 263 11.15 -3.37 12.44
C TRP A 263 9.88 -2.80 13.09
N GLY A 264 9.83 -2.71 14.43
CA GLY A 264 8.72 -2.15 15.18
C GLY A 264 8.65 -0.63 15.04
N GLU A 265 9.81 0.02 14.93
CA GLU A 265 9.90 1.44 14.57
C GLU A 265 9.36 1.72 13.17
N VAL A 266 9.68 0.87 12.19
CA VAL A 266 9.13 0.96 10.83
C VAL A 266 7.62 0.73 10.84
N GLY A 267 7.12 -0.30 11.52
CA GLY A 267 5.67 -0.58 11.60
C GLY A 267 4.88 0.59 12.20
N MET A 268 5.39 1.21 13.27
CA MET A 268 4.78 2.42 13.84
C MET A 268 4.85 3.61 12.87
N ALA A 269 6.02 3.85 12.26
CA ALA A 269 6.20 4.97 11.34
C ALA A 269 5.32 4.82 10.08
N LEU A 270 5.14 3.59 9.57
CA LEU A 270 4.19 3.27 8.50
C LEU A 270 2.75 3.56 8.93
N ALA A 271 2.34 3.11 10.12
CA ALA A 271 0.99 3.35 10.64
C ALA A 271 0.68 4.86 10.81
N GLU A 272 1.68 5.64 11.23
CA GLU A 272 1.60 7.09 11.44
C GLU A 272 1.86 7.92 10.18
N ASN A 273 2.25 7.29 9.07
CA ASN A 273 2.69 7.94 7.84
C ASN A 273 3.84 8.96 8.09
N ASP A 274 4.76 8.62 8.99
CA ASP A 274 5.95 9.42 9.31
C ASP A 274 7.08 9.12 8.32
N THR A 275 6.96 9.68 7.13
CA THR A 275 7.93 9.47 6.03
C THR A 275 9.34 9.93 6.38
N LYS A 276 9.49 10.99 7.18
CA LYS A 276 10.80 11.49 7.61
C LYS A 276 11.52 10.47 8.51
N LYS A 277 10.77 9.85 9.41
CA LYS A 277 11.32 8.79 10.25
C LYS A 277 11.67 7.55 9.43
N LEU A 278 10.83 7.17 8.48
CA LEU A 278 11.12 6.06 7.55
C LEU A 278 12.38 6.32 6.71
N GLU A 279 12.53 7.53 6.16
CA GLU A 279 13.73 7.95 5.41
C GLU A 279 15.00 7.85 6.27
N ARG A 280 14.93 8.31 7.54
CA ARG A 280 16.06 8.20 8.47
C ARG A 280 16.41 6.74 8.77
N LEU A 281 15.40 5.90 9.05
CA LEU A 281 15.61 4.48 9.33
C LEU A 281 16.24 3.75 8.14
N ILE A 282 15.83 4.08 6.91
CA ILE A 282 16.47 3.56 5.69
C ILE A 282 17.91 4.05 5.58
N ALA A 283 18.15 5.36 5.74
CA ALA A 283 19.47 5.94 5.54
C ALA A 283 20.51 5.46 6.57
N GLU A 284 20.11 5.27 7.83
CA GLU A 284 21.03 4.96 8.92
C GLU A 284 21.09 3.47 9.26
N GLN A 285 19.99 2.72 9.04
CA GLN A 285 19.80 1.40 9.65
C GLN A 285 19.18 0.37 8.68
N ALA A 286 19.28 0.58 7.35
CA ALA A 286 18.73 -0.33 6.34
C ALA A 286 19.16 -1.80 6.51
N ASP A 287 20.41 -2.06 6.87
CA ASP A 287 20.94 -3.42 7.04
C ASP A 287 20.35 -4.16 8.25
N GLY A 288 19.85 -3.42 9.26
CA GLY A 288 19.18 -4.00 10.43
C GLY A 288 17.68 -4.23 10.24
N LEU A 289 17.11 -3.74 9.14
CA LEU A 289 15.69 -3.89 8.82
C LEU A 289 15.44 -5.21 8.09
N PRO A 290 14.43 -6.01 8.52
CA PRO A 290 13.94 -7.13 7.73
C PRO A 290 13.59 -6.69 6.30
N ILE A 291 13.89 -7.53 5.31
CA ILE A 291 13.75 -7.16 3.89
C ILE A 291 12.38 -6.59 3.51
N TYR A 292 11.29 -7.16 4.05
CA TYR A 292 9.93 -6.70 3.78
C TYR A 292 9.67 -5.32 4.38
N ASN A 293 10.06 -5.09 5.64
CA ASN A 293 9.95 -3.79 6.29
C ASN A 293 10.79 -2.73 5.57
N ARG A 294 11.98 -3.10 5.09
CA ARG A 294 12.83 -2.21 4.30
C ARG A 294 12.18 -1.85 2.96
N ASN A 295 11.61 -2.83 2.25
CA ASN A 295 10.85 -2.60 1.01
C ASN A 295 9.59 -1.73 1.29
N ASP A 296 8.79 -2.04 2.31
CA ASP A 296 7.61 -1.26 2.69
C ASP A 296 7.94 0.19 3.07
N ALA A 297 9.03 0.40 3.82
CA ALA A 297 9.51 1.73 4.14
C ALA A 297 9.97 2.48 2.88
N ALA A 298 10.68 1.82 1.96
CA ALA A 298 11.11 2.41 0.69
C ALA A 298 9.90 2.81 -0.18
N ARG A 299 8.87 1.95 -0.25
CA ARG A 299 7.59 2.25 -0.93
C ARG A 299 6.90 3.46 -0.31
N ALA A 300 6.73 3.47 1.02
CA ALA A 300 6.08 4.54 1.75
C ALA A 300 6.80 5.90 1.67
N THR A 301 8.12 5.88 1.42
CA THR A 301 8.93 7.09 1.21
C THR A 301 9.09 7.47 -0.26
N GLY A 302 8.43 6.76 -1.19
CA GLY A 302 8.50 7.04 -2.63
C GLY A 302 9.81 6.64 -3.30
N GLN A 303 10.69 5.91 -2.61
CA GLN A 303 11.97 5.42 -3.13
C GLN A 303 11.79 4.13 -3.94
N LEU A 304 10.93 4.18 -4.98
CA LEU A 304 10.48 2.99 -5.71
C LEU A 304 11.61 2.18 -6.36
N ARG A 305 12.64 2.84 -6.91
CA ARG A 305 13.81 2.13 -7.46
C ARG A 305 14.58 1.35 -6.42
N TYR A 306 14.68 1.91 -5.21
CA TYR A 306 15.33 1.22 -4.10
C TYR A 306 14.45 0.06 -3.60
N ALA A 307 13.13 0.23 -3.55
CA ALA A 307 12.20 -0.86 -3.26
C ALA A 307 12.34 -2.03 -4.25
N GLN A 308 12.45 -1.71 -5.55
CA GLN A 308 12.69 -2.69 -6.63
C GLN A 308 14.03 -3.39 -6.48
N SER A 309 15.12 -2.66 -6.18
CA SER A 309 16.44 -3.29 -5.99
C SER A 309 16.45 -4.22 -4.78
N ILE A 310 15.81 -3.83 -3.66
CA ILE A 310 15.67 -4.70 -2.48
C ILE A 310 15.00 -6.01 -2.85
N ALA A 311 13.89 -5.97 -3.60
CA ALA A 311 13.17 -7.17 -3.99
C ALA A 311 13.97 -8.02 -5.00
N SER A 312 14.63 -7.39 -5.99
CA SER A 312 15.47 -8.07 -6.98
C SER A 312 16.70 -8.76 -6.35
N ASP A 313 17.41 -8.07 -5.46
CA ASP A 313 18.55 -8.63 -4.73
C ASP A 313 18.09 -9.77 -3.81
N GLY A 314 16.95 -9.61 -3.15
CA GLY A 314 16.35 -10.65 -2.30
C GLY A 314 15.97 -11.91 -3.09
N LEU A 315 15.42 -11.76 -4.29
CA LEU A 315 15.10 -12.89 -5.19
C LEU A 315 16.36 -13.57 -5.73
N THR A 316 17.49 -12.86 -5.81
CA THR A 316 18.78 -13.49 -6.15
C THR A 316 19.23 -14.46 -5.05
N ALA A 317 19.00 -14.10 -3.78
CA ALA A 317 19.32 -14.93 -2.62
C ALA A 317 18.26 -16.01 -2.33
N GLY A 318 16.99 -15.75 -2.67
CA GLY A 318 15.86 -16.66 -2.50
C GLY A 318 14.92 -16.61 -3.71
N PRO A 319 15.20 -17.34 -4.81
CA PRO A 319 14.43 -17.25 -6.06
C PRO A 319 12.95 -17.64 -5.95
N ASN A 320 12.59 -18.39 -4.91
CA ASN A 320 11.24 -18.89 -4.68
C ASN A 320 10.50 -18.10 -3.59
N ASP A 321 10.93 -16.88 -3.28
CA ASP A 321 10.25 -16.00 -2.33
C ASP A 321 9.05 -15.33 -3.01
N ASP A 322 7.88 -15.95 -2.88
CA ASP A 322 6.63 -15.52 -3.54
C ASP A 322 6.21 -14.08 -3.16
N GLU A 323 6.50 -13.65 -1.93
CA GLU A 323 6.13 -12.33 -1.40
C GLU A 323 7.04 -11.24 -2.00
N LEU A 324 8.36 -11.49 -2.09
CA LEU A 324 9.26 -10.58 -2.79
C LEU A 324 8.95 -10.50 -4.29
N HIS A 325 8.59 -11.63 -4.92
CA HIS A 325 8.16 -11.62 -6.31
C HIS A 325 6.90 -10.76 -6.49
N LEU A 326 5.90 -10.89 -5.60
CA LEU A 326 4.69 -10.08 -5.64
C LEU A 326 5.01 -8.59 -5.49
N ARG A 327 5.84 -8.21 -4.50
CA ARG A 327 6.25 -6.83 -4.25
C ARG A 327 7.01 -6.23 -5.44
N LEU A 328 7.93 -6.99 -6.04
CA LEU A 328 8.64 -6.55 -7.24
C LEU A 328 7.67 -6.28 -8.38
N SER A 329 6.71 -7.18 -8.62
CA SER A 329 5.67 -6.97 -9.64
C SER A 329 4.84 -5.72 -9.33
N GLU A 330 4.36 -5.55 -8.09
CA GLU A 330 3.57 -4.38 -7.70
C GLU A 330 4.35 -3.06 -7.80
N ASP A 331 5.66 -3.08 -7.55
CA ASP A 331 6.51 -1.89 -7.59
C ASP A 331 7.00 -1.56 -9.02
N ALA A 332 7.18 -2.56 -9.88
CA ALA A 332 7.70 -2.39 -11.24
C ALA A 332 6.60 -2.11 -12.28
N LEU A 333 5.47 -2.81 -12.20
CA LEU A 333 4.41 -2.74 -13.22
C LEU A 333 3.81 -1.33 -13.41
N PRO A 334 3.58 -0.50 -12.36
CA PRO A 334 3.09 0.88 -12.55
C PRO A 334 4.04 1.77 -13.35
N ALA A 335 5.34 1.46 -13.35
CA ALA A 335 6.35 2.18 -14.12
C ALA A 335 6.63 1.53 -15.49
N ALA A 336 6.22 0.28 -15.70
CA ALA A 336 6.45 -0.47 -16.93
C ALA A 336 5.78 0.20 -18.14
N SER A 337 6.32 -0.08 -19.33
CA SER A 337 5.60 0.24 -20.56
C SER A 337 4.46 -0.78 -20.73
N SER A 338 3.36 -0.42 -21.36
CA SER A 338 2.23 -1.34 -21.52
C SER A 338 1.58 -1.22 -22.89
N ILE A 339 1.06 -2.34 -23.38
CA ILE A 339 0.12 -2.39 -24.50
C ILE A 339 -1.21 -2.93 -24.01
N GLY A 340 -2.31 -2.30 -24.44
CA GLY A 340 -3.65 -2.62 -24.00
C GLY A 340 -4.58 -2.92 -25.17
N PHE A 341 -5.51 -3.85 -24.96
CA PHE A 341 -6.62 -4.12 -25.86
C PHE A 341 -7.93 -4.02 -25.08
N GLU A 342 -8.91 -3.35 -25.66
CA GLU A 342 -10.26 -3.26 -25.13
C GLU A 342 -11.28 -3.68 -26.19
N PHE A 343 -12.24 -4.51 -25.77
CA PHE A 343 -13.44 -4.81 -26.51
C PHE A 343 -14.64 -4.34 -25.70
N ARG A 344 -15.53 -3.59 -26.34
CA ARG A 344 -16.73 -3.01 -25.71
C ARG A 344 -17.94 -3.27 -26.58
N THR A 345 -19.02 -3.71 -25.96
CA THR A 345 -20.36 -3.63 -26.53
C THR A 345 -21.15 -2.62 -25.73
N GLU A 346 -21.85 -1.73 -26.41
CA GLU A 346 -22.50 -0.60 -25.78
C GLU A 346 -23.88 -0.30 -26.37
N ARG A 347 -24.74 0.21 -25.50
CA ARG A 347 -25.99 0.87 -25.86
C ARG A 347 -26.08 2.15 -25.05
N PHE A 348 -26.22 3.27 -25.74
CA PHE A 348 -26.39 4.59 -25.16
C PHE A 348 -27.64 5.23 -25.76
N GLY A 349 -28.77 5.01 -25.10
CA GLY A 349 -30.07 5.42 -25.61
C GLY A 349 -30.41 4.76 -26.94
N PRO A 350 -30.67 5.55 -28.00
CA PRO A 350 -30.92 5.05 -29.33
C PRO A 350 -29.64 4.62 -30.04
N VAL A 351 -28.42 4.88 -29.54
CA VAL A 351 -27.20 4.42 -30.20
C VAL A 351 -26.80 3.06 -29.63
N LYS A 352 -26.49 2.10 -30.49
CA LYS A 352 -25.91 0.80 -30.09
C LYS A 352 -24.71 0.47 -30.95
N GLY A 353 -23.71 -0.19 -30.38
CA GLY A 353 -22.51 -0.51 -31.13
C GLY A 353 -21.55 -1.46 -30.42
N ILE A 354 -20.51 -1.82 -31.16
CA ILE A 354 -19.34 -2.54 -30.67
C ILE A 354 -18.10 -1.76 -31.03
N SER A 355 -17.15 -1.64 -30.12
CA SER A 355 -15.87 -0.98 -30.34
C SER A 355 -14.70 -1.86 -29.94
N ARG A 356 -13.59 -1.64 -30.64
CA ARG A 356 -12.31 -2.28 -30.41
C ARG A 356 -11.28 -1.18 -30.27
N GLU A 357 -10.45 -1.27 -29.25
CA GLU A 357 -9.41 -0.30 -28.99
C GLU A 357 -8.08 -1.01 -28.72
N MET A 358 -7.01 -0.43 -29.27
CA MET A 358 -5.63 -0.72 -28.91
C MET A 358 -5.04 0.54 -28.29
N SER A 359 -4.35 0.40 -27.17
CA SER A 359 -3.65 1.49 -26.50
C SER A 359 -2.21 1.12 -26.20
N PHE A 360 -1.34 2.11 -26.13
CA PHE A 360 0.02 1.93 -25.63
C PHE A 360 0.41 3.07 -24.69
N ASP A 361 1.25 2.75 -23.71
CA ASP A 361 1.84 3.71 -22.77
C ASP A 361 3.31 3.33 -22.57
N LEU A 362 4.21 4.10 -23.18
CA LEU A 362 5.64 3.78 -23.27
C LEU A 362 6.45 4.76 -22.41
N ALA A 363 7.25 4.22 -21.49
CA ALA A 363 8.19 5.00 -20.70
C ALA A 363 9.40 5.41 -21.57
N LEU A 364 9.50 6.71 -21.88
CA LEU A 364 10.67 7.26 -22.58
C LEU A 364 11.77 7.63 -21.60
N THR A 365 11.39 8.24 -20.49
CA THR A 365 12.24 8.55 -19.33
C THR A 365 11.46 8.21 -18.05
N PRO A 366 12.06 8.30 -16.84
CA PRO A 366 11.34 8.07 -15.59
C PRO A 366 10.16 9.01 -15.36
N THR A 367 10.17 10.17 -16.01
CA THR A 367 9.18 11.24 -15.85
C THR A 367 8.32 11.47 -17.09
N LEU A 368 8.78 11.08 -18.29
CA LEU A 368 8.10 11.33 -19.56
C LEU A 368 7.66 10.01 -20.21
N ARG A 369 6.40 9.96 -20.60
CA ARG A 369 5.78 8.80 -21.24
C ARG A 369 5.06 9.22 -22.52
N LEU A 370 5.12 8.36 -23.54
CA LEU A 370 4.38 8.50 -24.79
C LEU A 370 3.15 7.60 -24.74
N THR A 371 1.99 8.15 -25.08
CA THR A 371 0.73 7.41 -25.09
C THR A 371 0.09 7.44 -26.46
N GLY A 372 -0.66 6.41 -26.80
CA GLY A 372 -1.51 6.44 -27.97
C GLY A 372 -2.67 5.47 -27.88
N ARG A 373 -3.70 5.77 -28.68
CA ARG A 373 -4.96 5.05 -28.71
C ARG A 373 -5.47 4.97 -30.13
N LEU A 374 -5.87 3.78 -30.56
CA LEU A 374 -6.49 3.53 -31.85
C LEU A 374 -7.77 2.77 -31.59
N SER A 375 -8.91 3.33 -31.97
CA SER A 375 -10.19 2.66 -31.82
C SER A 375 -11.04 2.70 -33.07
N GLY A 376 -11.76 1.61 -33.31
CA GLY A 376 -12.77 1.51 -34.36
C GLY A 376 -14.06 0.94 -33.79
N ALA A 377 -15.18 1.60 -34.07
CA ALA A 377 -16.50 1.15 -33.68
C ALA A 377 -17.38 0.87 -34.90
N ARG A 378 -18.29 -0.10 -34.74
CA ARG A 378 -19.44 -0.29 -35.60
C ARG A 378 -20.68 0.01 -34.79
N GLN A 379 -21.51 0.92 -35.28
CA GLN A 379 -22.65 1.41 -34.53
C GLN A 379 -23.87 1.60 -35.45
N ALA A 380 -25.03 1.71 -34.84
CA ALA A 380 -26.29 1.93 -35.52
C ALA A 380 -27.32 2.56 -34.57
N SER A 381 -28.37 3.11 -35.14
CA SER A 381 -29.57 3.45 -34.38
C SER A 381 -30.32 2.17 -33.98
N GLY A 382 -30.65 2.07 -32.70
CA GLY A 382 -31.57 1.12 -32.09
C GLY A 382 -32.99 1.64 -31.98
N ASP A 383 -33.22 2.93 -32.25
CA ASP A 383 -34.53 3.59 -32.31
C ASP A 383 -34.46 4.75 -33.31
N ARG A 384 -34.95 4.52 -34.54
CA ARG A 384 -34.86 5.48 -35.64
C ARG A 384 -35.82 6.64 -35.51
N ASP A 385 -36.87 6.50 -34.70
CA ASP A 385 -37.83 7.56 -34.43
C ASP A 385 -37.28 8.57 -33.40
N ALA A 386 -36.25 8.17 -32.65
CA ALA A 386 -35.52 9.04 -31.72
C ALA A 386 -34.22 9.62 -32.32
N LEU A 387 -33.49 8.83 -33.12
CA LEU A 387 -32.24 9.26 -33.76
C LEU A 387 -32.03 8.49 -35.06
N ALA A 388 -32.14 9.17 -36.19
CA ALA A 388 -31.88 8.62 -37.52
C ALA A 388 -30.39 8.82 -37.91
N GLY A 389 -30.00 8.30 -39.07
CA GLY A 389 -28.72 8.64 -39.72
C GLY A 389 -27.43 8.39 -38.95
N VAL A 390 -27.43 7.57 -37.89
CA VAL A 390 -26.21 7.23 -37.14
C VAL A 390 -25.17 6.59 -38.08
N PRO A 391 -23.97 7.18 -38.25
CA PRO A 391 -22.93 6.61 -39.09
C PRO A 391 -22.55 5.20 -38.66
N ALA A 392 -22.39 4.29 -39.63
CA ALA A 392 -22.13 2.89 -39.35
C ALA A 392 -20.77 2.64 -38.69
N THR A 393 -19.84 3.59 -38.81
CA THR A 393 -18.46 3.48 -38.32
C THR A 393 -18.01 4.76 -37.62
N ASP A 394 -17.29 4.59 -36.51
CA ASP A 394 -16.55 5.67 -35.84
C ASP A 394 -15.09 5.21 -35.73
N ARG A 395 -14.15 6.04 -36.18
CA ARG A 395 -12.71 5.79 -36.09
C ARG A 395 -12.07 6.90 -35.28
N PHE A 396 -11.23 6.52 -34.34
CA PHE A 396 -10.55 7.46 -33.49
C PHE A 396 -9.08 7.09 -33.32
N THR A 397 -8.22 8.10 -33.42
CA THR A 397 -6.78 8.01 -33.23
C THR A 397 -6.33 9.10 -32.27
N GLU A 398 -5.53 8.75 -31.27
CA GLU A 398 -4.92 9.70 -30.34
C GLU A 398 -3.45 9.38 -30.13
N ILE A 399 -2.65 10.45 -30.07
CA ILE A 399 -1.26 10.41 -29.64
C ILE A 399 -1.09 11.49 -28.59
N GLY A 400 -0.35 11.19 -27.54
CA GLY A 400 -0.14 12.13 -26.45
C GLY A 400 1.10 11.82 -25.63
N PHE A 401 1.27 12.61 -24.59
CA PHE A 401 2.35 12.44 -23.62
C PHE A 401 1.81 12.57 -22.21
N LYS A 402 2.52 11.96 -21.25
CA LYS A 402 2.37 12.19 -19.81
C LYS A 402 3.72 12.60 -19.26
N TRP A 403 3.76 13.69 -18.51
CA TRP A 403 4.97 14.22 -17.89
C TRP A 403 4.74 14.47 -16.40
N ALA A 404 5.52 13.82 -15.54
CA ALA A 404 5.47 13.95 -14.10
C ALA A 404 6.73 14.63 -13.58
N ASN A 405 6.60 15.70 -12.79
CA ASN A 405 7.70 16.41 -12.15
C ASN A 405 7.32 16.83 -10.72
N SER A 406 8.16 17.62 -10.06
CA SER A 406 7.89 18.12 -8.70
C SER A 406 6.68 19.06 -8.60
N LEU A 407 6.25 19.67 -9.72
CA LEU A 407 5.12 20.59 -9.78
C LEU A 407 3.79 19.88 -10.04
N GLY A 408 3.81 18.63 -10.53
CA GLY A 408 2.60 17.87 -10.82
C GLY A 408 2.74 16.92 -12.00
N LYS A 409 1.59 16.44 -12.48
CA LYS A 409 1.47 15.55 -13.63
C LYS A 409 0.72 16.27 -14.75
N THR A 410 1.37 16.47 -15.87
CA THR A 410 0.77 17.08 -17.07
C THR A 410 0.54 16.01 -18.12
N ALA A 411 -0.61 16.03 -18.79
CA ALA A 411 -0.88 15.18 -19.94
C ALA A 411 -1.44 16.00 -21.09
N GLY A 412 -0.96 15.75 -22.30
CA GLY A 412 -1.44 16.41 -23.51
C GLY A 412 -1.73 15.37 -24.59
N THR A 413 -2.87 15.49 -25.26
CA THR A 413 -3.24 14.60 -26.36
C THR A 413 -3.72 15.37 -27.59
N PHE A 414 -3.34 14.86 -28.75
CA PHE A 414 -3.88 15.25 -30.04
C PHE A 414 -4.69 14.07 -30.57
N GLN A 415 -5.92 14.34 -30.99
CA GLN A 415 -6.85 13.31 -31.42
C GLN A 415 -7.46 13.64 -32.77
N ARG A 416 -7.70 12.60 -33.57
CA ARG A 416 -8.49 12.64 -34.81
C ARG A 416 -9.66 11.68 -34.66
N ARG A 417 -10.87 12.17 -34.93
CA ARG A 417 -12.09 11.35 -35.00
C ARG A 417 -12.66 11.46 -36.41
N SER A 418 -13.18 10.35 -36.92
CA SER A 418 -13.84 10.26 -38.22
C SER A 418 -15.12 9.43 -38.02
N GLU A 419 -16.26 10.12 -37.97
CA GLU A 419 -17.56 9.52 -37.69
C GLU A 419 -18.64 10.12 -38.61
N PHE A 420 -19.19 11.28 -38.24
CA PHE A 420 -20.15 12.04 -39.04
C PHE A 420 -19.42 13.04 -39.94
N ASP A 421 -18.33 13.63 -39.44
CA ASP A 421 -17.30 14.37 -40.16
C ASP A 421 -15.91 14.07 -39.55
N ASP A 422 -14.85 14.54 -40.21
CA ASP A 422 -13.47 14.49 -39.71
C ASP A 422 -13.18 15.65 -38.77
N ALA A 423 -12.77 15.33 -37.53
CA ALA A 423 -12.46 16.33 -36.51
C ALA A 423 -11.08 16.12 -35.90
N LEU A 424 -10.38 17.23 -35.66
CA LEU A 424 -9.11 17.27 -34.92
C LEU A 424 -9.30 17.97 -33.58
N GLY A 425 -8.99 17.25 -32.51
CA GLY A 425 -9.14 17.73 -31.15
C GLY A 425 -7.82 17.79 -30.39
N LEU A 426 -7.82 18.60 -29.34
CA LEU A 426 -6.73 18.73 -28.40
C LEU A 426 -7.27 18.63 -26.97
N ARG A 427 -6.56 17.92 -26.11
CA ARG A 427 -6.79 17.89 -24.67
C ARG A 427 -5.49 18.17 -23.93
N LEU A 428 -5.55 19.00 -22.90
CA LEU A 428 -4.47 19.25 -21.96
C LEU A 428 -5.02 19.12 -20.55
N SER A 429 -4.32 18.39 -19.68
CA SER A 429 -4.63 18.35 -18.25
C SER A 429 -3.39 18.52 -17.39
N HIS A 430 -3.59 19.03 -16.18
CA HIS A 430 -2.53 19.23 -15.19
C HIS A 430 -3.05 18.94 -13.77
N ALA A 431 -2.50 17.90 -13.14
CA ALA A 431 -2.81 17.50 -11.79
C ALA A 431 -1.70 17.89 -10.81
N VAL A 432 -2.07 18.57 -9.73
CA VAL A 432 -1.17 19.08 -8.68
C VAL A 432 -1.74 18.76 -7.29
N ALA A 433 -0.85 18.40 -6.36
CA ALA A 433 -1.18 18.33 -4.94
C ALA A 433 -0.84 19.69 -4.30
N LEU A 434 -1.86 20.46 -3.94
CA LEU A 434 -1.69 21.78 -3.32
C LEU A 434 -1.21 21.64 -1.87
N ASP A 435 -1.69 20.60 -1.17
CA ASP A 435 -1.17 20.13 0.11
C ASP A 435 -1.37 18.60 0.25
N ARG A 436 -1.27 18.05 1.48
CA ARG A 436 -1.46 16.60 1.75
C ARG A 436 -2.90 16.11 1.64
N ARG A 437 -3.88 17.02 1.66
CA ARG A 437 -5.31 16.73 1.68
C ARG A 437 -6.03 17.22 0.42
N LEU A 438 -5.49 18.23 -0.25
CA LEU A 438 -6.09 18.93 -1.37
C LEU A 438 -5.34 18.62 -2.67
N HIS A 439 -6.03 17.94 -3.57
CA HIS A 439 -5.57 17.67 -4.93
C HIS A 439 -6.45 18.41 -5.93
N LEU A 440 -5.81 18.99 -6.95
CA LEU A 440 -6.45 19.73 -8.00
C LEU A 440 -6.03 19.17 -9.36
N ASP A 441 -6.98 18.84 -10.22
CA ASP A 441 -6.76 18.54 -11.65
C ASP A 441 -7.45 19.62 -12.48
N LEU A 442 -6.75 20.19 -13.45
CA LEU A 442 -7.26 21.22 -14.36
C LEU A 442 -7.24 20.67 -15.78
N GLY A 443 -8.38 20.75 -16.47
CA GLY A 443 -8.56 20.26 -17.84
C GLY A 443 -8.95 21.37 -18.81
N ALA A 444 -8.38 21.31 -20.01
CA ALA A 444 -8.79 22.11 -21.15
C ALA A 444 -8.92 21.24 -22.40
N GLU A 445 -10.05 21.36 -23.07
CA GLU A 445 -10.39 20.62 -24.28
C GLU A 445 -10.78 21.58 -25.39
N ARG A 446 -10.28 21.31 -26.59
CA ARG A 446 -10.66 22.02 -27.80
C ARG A 446 -11.08 21.03 -28.87
N HIS A 447 -12.28 21.23 -29.39
CA HIS A 447 -12.87 20.48 -30.49
C HIS A 447 -12.78 18.96 -30.24
N THR A 448 -13.27 18.54 -29.07
CA THR A 448 -13.36 17.14 -28.65
C THR A 448 -14.79 16.63 -28.81
N ALA A 449 -15.00 15.31 -28.84
CA ALA A 449 -16.34 14.74 -28.94
C ALA A 449 -17.21 15.13 -27.72
N ALA A 450 -18.44 15.59 -27.98
CA ALA A 450 -19.44 15.82 -26.93
C ALA A 450 -20.17 14.51 -26.61
N THR A 451 -20.61 14.31 -25.37
CA THR A 451 -21.20 13.02 -24.89
C THR A 451 -22.43 13.20 -24.01
N GLU A 452 -22.90 14.43 -23.86
CA GLU A 452 -23.98 14.79 -22.96
C GLU A 452 -25.34 14.28 -23.46
N SER A 453 -25.51 14.06 -24.77
CA SER A 453 -26.70 13.45 -25.36
C SER A 453 -26.32 12.46 -26.46
N ALA A 454 -27.28 11.64 -26.90
CA ALA A 454 -27.07 10.69 -27.99
C ALA A 454 -26.75 11.41 -29.32
N ALA A 455 -27.44 12.53 -29.61
CA ALA A 455 -27.19 13.33 -30.80
C ALA A 455 -25.79 13.99 -30.76
N LEU A 456 -25.39 14.54 -29.61
CA LEU A 456 -24.04 15.08 -29.43
C LEU A 456 -22.96 14.01 -29.53
N ARG A 457 -23.22 12.79 -29.05
CA ARG A 457 -22.25 11.68 -29.15
C ARG A 457 -21.90 11.34 -30.61
N VAL A 458 -22.89 11.45 -31.50
CA VAL A 458 -22.77 11.09 -32.92
C VAL A 458 -22.27 12.25 -33.79
N ALA A 459 -22.69 13.48 -33.50
CA ALA A 459 -22.39 14.62 -34.38
C ALA A 459 -22.10 15.92 -33.65
N GLY A 460 -21.78 15.84 -32.36
CA GLY A 460 -21.45 16.98 -31.52
C GLY A 460 -19.96 17.06 -31.19
N MET A 461 -19.48 18.29 -31.15
CA MET A 461 -18.14 18.66 -30.70
C MET A 461 -18.24 19.65 -29.55
N LYS A 462 -17.23 19.71 -28.69
CA LYS A 462 -17.17 20.66 -27.60
C LYS A 462 -15.79 21.27 -27.40
N ASN A 463 -15.79 22.47 -26.84
CA ASN A 463 -14.66 23.07 -26.16
C ASN A 463 -15.01 23.10 -24.67
N GLN A 464 -14.13 22.61 -23.80
CA GLN A 464 -14.43 22.48 -22.37
C GLN A 464 -13.27 23.00 -21.52
N LEU A 465 -13.60 23.64 -20.41
CA LEU A 465 -12.71 23.81 -19.28
C LEU A 465 -13.31 23.06 -18.09
N ASP A 466 -12.48 22.34 -17.35
CA ASP A 466 -12.90 21.64 -16.15
C ASP A 466 -11.85 21.70 -15.05
N ALA A 467 -12.32 21.51 -13.83
CA ALA A 467 -11.45 21.33 -12.67
C ALA A 467 -12.00 20.17 -11.84
N THR A 468 -11.13 19.34 -11.28
CA THR A 468 -11.49 18.35 -10.26
C THR A 468 -10.75 18.66 -8.97
N LEU A 469 -11.51 18.97 -7.93
CA LEU A 469 -11.00 19.19 -6.57
C LEU A 469 -11.27 17.93 -5.75
N LEU A 470 -10.24 17.38 -5.12
CA LEU A 470 -10.37 16.30 -4.15
C LEU A 470 -9.80 16.77 -2.81
N TYR A 471 -10.65 16.80 -1.79
CA TYR A 471 -10.25 17.11 -0.42
C TYR A 471 -10.46 15.89 0.48
N THR A 472 -9.38 15.37 1.07
CA THR A 472 -9.43 14.25 2.02
C THR A 472 -9.48 14.79 3.45
N PHE A 473 -10.62 14.62 4.12
CA PHE A 473 -10.77 15.05 5.51
C PHE A 473 -9.96 14.14 6.45
N SER A 474 -9.98 12.83 6.16
CA SER A 474 -9.22 11.80 6.87
C SER A 474 -8.84 10.66 5.91
N LYS A 475 -8.33 9.53 6.43
CA LYS A 475 -8.14 8.30 5.64
C LYS A 475 -9.47 7.66 5.18
N ARG A 476 -10.61 8.05 5.76
CA ARG A 476 -11.94 7.46 5.49
C ARG A 476 -12.91 8.42 4.83
N GLU A 477 -12.82 9.72 5.07
CA GLU A 477 -13.77 10.70 4.50
C GLU A 477 -13.12 11.60 3.46
N TYR A 478 -13.83 11.84 2.36
CA TYR A 478 -13.39 12.74 1.30
C TYR A 478 -14.56 13.51 0.67
N LEU A 479 -14.24 14.65 0.04
CA LEU A 479 -15.11 15.45 -0.81
C LEU A 479 -14.46 15.56 -2.19
N ARG A 480 -15.25 15.35 -3.24
CA ARG A 480 -14.88 15.61 -4.63
C ARG A 480 -15.84 16.61 -5.25
N LEU A 481 -15.30 17.63 -5.92
CA LEU A 481 -16.05 18.62 -6.70
C LEU A 481 -15.50 18.65 -8.13
N GLN A 482 -16.37 18.72 -9.13
CA GLN A 482 -15.98 18.75 -10.53
C GLN A 482 -16.84 19.74 -11.34
N PRO A 483 -16.54 21.05 -11.27
CA PRO A 483 -17.14 22.03 -12.17
C PRO A 483 -16.61 21.90 -13.60
N ARG A 484 -17.50 22.08 -14.58
CA ARG A 484 -17.20 22.05 -16.02
C ARG A 484 -17.97 23.16 -16.73
N TRP A 485 -17.30 23.80 -17.69
CA TRP A 485 -17.88 24.79 -18.58
C TRP A 485 -17.60 24.39 -20.01
N ALA A 486 -18.64 24.29 -20.84
CA ALA A 486 -18.49 23.83 -22.21
C ALA A 486 -19.23 24.73 -23.20
N ARG A 487 -18.70 24.78 -24.43
CA ARG A 487 -19.38 25.30 -25.61
C ARG A 487 -19.53 24.16 -26.60
N TYR A 488 -20.74 23.99 -27.13
CA TYR A 488 -21.12 22.88 -27.98
C TYR A 488 -21.28 23.33 -29.42
N TYR A 489 -20.89 22.45 -30.33
CA TYR A 489 -20.91 22.66 -31.77
C TYR A 489 -21.39 21.39 -32.45
N THR A 490 -21.96 21.51 -33.65
CA THR A 490 -22.07 20.36 -34.55
C THR A 490 -20.67 19.97 -35.07
N GLN A 491 -20.53 18.76 -35.62
CA GLN A 491 -19.30 18.35 -36.32
C GLN A 491 -19.01 19.23 -37.55
N GLY A 492 -20.05 19.80 -38.18
CA GLY A 492 -19.91 20.82 -39.21
C GLY A 492 -19.46 22.21 -38.72
N GLY A 493 -19.26 22.39 -37.41
CA GLY A 493 -18.70 23.61 -36.81
C GLY A 493 -19.73 24.67 -36.38
N SER A 494 -21.03 24.40 -36.54
CA SER A 494 -22.09 25.33 -36.15
C SER A 494 -22.24 25.38 -34.64
N TYR A 495 -22.28 26.57 -34.06
CA TYR A 495 -22.43 26.75 -32.62
C TYR A 495 -23.84 26.39 -32.16
N LEU A 496 -23.94 25.42 -31.24
CA LEU A 496 -25.22 24.96 -30.69
C LEU A 496 -25.61 25.70 -29.41
N GLY A 497 -24.63 26.00 -28.55
CA GLY A 497 -24.90 26.67 -27.27
C GLY A 497 -23.81 26.43 -26.23
N SER A 498 -24.10 26.71 -24.97
CA SER A 498 -23.16 26.53 -23.86
C SER A 498 -23.75 25.75 -22.69
N GLY A 499 -22.89 25.21 -21.83
CA GLY A 499 -23.32 24.50 -20.64
C GLY A 499 -22.41 24.72 -19.45
N ARG A 500 -23.01 24.67 -18.26
CA ARG A 500 -22.32 24.71 -16.96
C ARG A 500 -22.77 23.49 -16.18
N MET A 501 -21.82 22.69 -15.72
CA MET A 501 -22.06 21.46 -15.01
C MET A 501 -21.26 21.47 -13.71
N LEU A 502 -21.85 20.97 -12.63
CA LEU A 502 -21.15 20.71 -11.38
C LEU A 502 -21.53 19.32 -10.88
N ASP A 503 -20.55 18.43 -10.82
CA ASP A 503 -20.68 17.16 -10.12
C ASP A 503 -20.04 17.27 -8.73
N TRP A 504 -20.69 16.72 -7.70
CA TRP A 504 -20.16 16.70 -6.34
C TRP A 504 -20.39 15.36 -5.67
N GLU A 505 -19.47 14.96 -4.80
CA GLU A 505 -19.52 13.70 -4.08
C GLU A 505 -18.86 13.81 -2.70
N VAL A 506 -19.50 13.26 -1.68
CA VAL A 506 -18.94 13.05 -0.36
C VAL A 506 -18.96 11.56 -0.07
N GLY A 507 -17.80 10.99 0.28
CA GLY A 507 -17.65 9.56 0.52
C GLY A 507 -17.12 9.24 1.91
N HIS A 508 -17.52 8.09 2.44
CA HIS A 508 -16.98 7.48 3.66
C HIS A 508 -16.60 6.03 3.39
N LEU A 509 -15.33 5.68 3.65
CA LEU A 509 -14.83 4.31 3.61
C LEU A 509 -15.12 3.63 4.96
N ILE A 510 -15.98 2.62 4.93
CA ILE A 510 -16.25 1.71 6.06
C ILE A 510 -14.98 0.90 6.36
N ARG A 511 -14.28 0.48 5.30
CA ARG A 511 -13.01 -0.24 5.34
C ARG A 511 -12.03 0.38 4.35
N THR A 512 -10.78 0.53 4.77
CA THR A 512 -9.66 1.12 4.00
C THR A 512 -8.92 0.08 3.14
N GLU A 513 -8.91 -1.17 3.57
CA GLU A 513 -8.31 -2.29 2.85
C GLU A 513 -9.35 -3.09 2.06
N TYR A 514 -8.90 -3.80 1.03
CA TYR A 514 -9.78 -4.64 0.23
C TYR A 514 -10.49 -5.75 1.05
N PRO A 515 -11.81 -5.96 0.89
CA PRO A 515 -12.73 -5.12 0.11
C PRO A 515 -13.00 -3.79 0.82
N ASP A 516 -12.64 -2.70 0.16
CA ASP A 516 -12.67 -1.32 0.63
C ASP A 516 -14.08 -0.74 0.50
N TRP A 517 -15.01 -1.29 1.29
CA TRP A 517 -16.40 -0.88 1.28
C TRP A 517 -16.55 0.61 1.56
N LYS A 518 -17.30 1.29 0.69
CA LYS A 518 -17.58 2.71 0.80
C LYS A 518 -19.06 3.02 0.59
N ILE A 519 -19.53 4.07 1.25
CA ILE A 519 -20.83 4.69 1.00
C ILE A 519 -20.57 6.12 0.51
N ARG A 520 -21.30 6.55 -0.52
CA ARG A 520 -21.12 7.87 -1.12
C ARG A 520 -22.47 8.54 -1.34
N LEU A 521 -22.54 9.82 -1.03
CA LEU A 521 -23.63 10.71 -1.43
C LEU A 521 -23.08 11.63 -2.51
N GLY A 522 -23.76 11.71 -3.64
CA GLY A 522 -23.38 12.61 -4.72
C GLY A 522 -24.56 13.32 -5.34
N GLY A 523 -24.26 14.29 -6.18
CA GLY A 523 -25.25 15.01 -6.96
C GLY A 523 -24.63 15.74 -8.13
N ALA A 524 -25.49 16.23 -9.01
CA ALA A 524 -25.07 16.96 -10.19
C ALA A 524 -26.07 18.07 -10.52
N HIS A 525 -25.53 19.20 -10.99
CA HIS A 525 -26.27 20.40 -11.36
C HIS A 525 -25.86 20.84 -12.76
N TYR A 526 -26.71 20.61 -13.75
CA TYR A 526 -26.43 20.90 -15.16
C TYR A 526 -27.38 21.98 -15.68
N ARG A 527 -26.81 22.97 -16.38
CA ARG A 527 -27.54 24.08 -17.01
C ARG A 527 -27.03 24.29 -18.43
N PHE A 528 -27.93 24.46 -19.38
CA PHE A 528 -27.62 24.61 -20.80
C PHE A 528 -28.33 25.82 -21.42
N ASP A 529 -27.54 26.69 -22.05
CA ASP A 529 -28.01 27.80 -22.87
C ASP A 529 -28.09 27.33 -24.33
N ARG A 530 -29.25 27.50 -24.97
CA ARG A 530 -29.56 27.07 -26.36
C ARG A 530 -29.65 28.26 -27.29
N ASP A 531 -28.62 29.09 -27.30
CA ASP A 531 -28.53 30.36 -28.01
C ASP A 531 -27.87 30.25 -29.41
N GLY A 532 -27.60 29.02 -29.86
CA GLY A 532 -27.02 28.73 -31.16
C GLY A 532 -28.01 28.27 -32.22
N ALA A 533 -27.49 27.63 -33.26
CA ALA A 533 -28.24 27.03 -34.35
C ALA A 533 -27.56 25.74 -34.85
N SER A 534 -28.37 24.80 -35.33
CA SER A 534 -27.90 23.60 -36.03
C SER A 534 -27.68 23.88 -37.52
N ASP A 535 -27.20 22.88 -38.26
CA ASP A 535 -26.90 23.00 -39.69
C ASP A 535 -27.64 21.99 -40.57
N ALA A 536 -27.63 22.24 -41.87
CA ALA A 536 -28.24 21.36 -42.87
C ALA A 536 -27.63 19.95 -42.86
N ALA A 537 -26.34 19.80 -42.55
CA ALA A 537 -25.70 18.49 -42.48
C ALA A 537 -26.36 17.62 -41.39
N SER A 538 -26.71 18.23 -40.25
CA SER A 538 -27.37 17.54 -39.15
C SER A 538 -28.78 17.03 -39.41
N ALA A 539 -29.42 17.43 -40.52
CA ALA A 539 -30.75 16.94 -40.91
C ALA A 539 -30.81 15.42 -41.10
N ALA A 540 -29.67 14.78 -41.44
CA ALA A 540 -29.59 13.33 -41.56
C ALA A 540 -29.88 12.59 -40.23
N LEU A 541 -29.71 13.26 -39.09
CA LEU A 541 -29.93 12.68 -37.76
C LEU A 541 -31.38 12.77 -37.29
N ALA A 542 -32.16 13.67 -37.90
CA ALA A 542 -33.55 13.88 -37.56
C ALA A 542 -34.44 12.86 -38.31
N PRO A 543 -35.43 12.22 -37.65
CA PRO A 543 -36.32 11.24 -38.31
C PRO A 543 -37.14 11.83 -39.47
N ASP A 544 -37.46 13.12 -39.41
CA ASP A 544 -38.21 13.87 -40.43
C ASP A 544 -37.31 14.39 -41.57
N GLY A 545 -35.99 14.22 -41.46
CA GLY A 545 -35.02 14.71 -42.44
C GLY A 545 -34.90 16.24 -42.50
N LEU A 546 -35.45 16.97 -41.52
CA LEU A 546 -35.34 18.42 -41.41
C LEU A 546 -34.18 18.80 -40.49
N THR A 547 -33.67 20.03 -40.63
CA THR A 547 -32.66 20.55 -39.71
C THR A 547 -33.23 20.61 -38.28
N PRO A 548 -32.72 19.80 -37.33
CA PRO A 548 -33.32 19.69 -36.01
C PRO A 548 -33.05 20.94 -35.15
N ALA A 549 -33.96 21.28 -34.24
CA ALA A 549 -33.74 22.37 -33.29
C ALA A 549 -32.55 22.08 -32.34
N VAL A 550 -31.96 23.12 -31.73
CA VAL A 550 -30.83 22.96 -30.78
C VAL A 550 -31.17 22.03 -29.60
N SER A 551 -32.44 21.99 -29.17
CA SER A 551 -32.94 21.08 -28.12
C SER A 551 -32.83 19.60 -28.47
N PHE A 552 -32.64 19.25 -29.74
CA PHE A 552 -32.32 17.89 -30.16
C PHE A 552 -30.93 17.46 -29.69
N PHE A 553 -29.98 18.40 -29.63
CA PHE A 553 -28.60 18.15 -29.21
C PHE A 553 -28.39 18.39 -27.73
N LEU A 554 -28.78 19.55 -27.21
CA LEU A 554 -28.50 19.93 -25.83
C LEU A 554 -29.57 19.37 -24.89
N PRO A 555 -29.19 18.60 -23.84
CA PRO A 555 -30.13 18.08 -22.85
C PRO A 555 -30.86 19.18 -22.08
N ASP A 556 -31.93 18.79 -21.38
CA ASP A 556 -32.60 19.63 -20.41
C ASP A 556 -31.74 19.94 -19.18
N ASP A 557 -32.05 21.07 -18.55
CA ASP A 557 -31.46 21.44 -17.28
C ASP A 557 -31.83 20.39 -16.24
N ALA A 558 -30.83 19.85 -15.56
CA ALA A 558 -31.02 18.70 -14.69
C ALA A 558 -30.35 18.91 -13.33
N ASP A 559 -31.08 18.51 -12.30
CA ASP A 559 -30.59 18.37 -10.94
C ASP A 559 -30.79 16.92 -10.52
N SER A 560 -29.71 16.27 -10.11
CA SER A 560 -29.75 14.89 -9.67
C SER A 560 -29.03 14.67 -8.36
N ARG A 561 -29.47 13.66 -7.63
CA ARG A 561 -28.87 13.20 -6.37
C ARG A 561 -28.78 11.70 -6.40
N GLN A 562 -27.73 11.14 -5.84
CA GLN A 562 -27.50 9.70 -5.80
C GLN A 562 -26.89 9.24 -4.49
N LEU A 563 -27.32 8.07 -4.03
CA LEU A 563 -26.73 7.35 -2.92
C LEU A 563 -26.10 6.08 -3.47
N CYS A 564 -24.81 5.90 -3.24
CA CYS A 564 -24.02 4.81 -3.77
C CYS A 564 -23.36 3.97 -2.67
N THR A 565 -23.13 2.69 -2.98
CA THR A 565 -22.31 1.78 -2.19
C THR A 565 -21.51 0.87 -3.11
N GLY A 566 -20.26 0.59 -2.76
CA GLY A 566 -19.36 -0.19 -3.59
C GLY A 566 -18.08 -0.62 -2.88
N PHE A 567 -17.28 -1.41 -3.57
CA PHE A 567 -15.96 -1.86 -3.13
C PHE A 567 -15.08 -2.23 -4.34
N GLY A 568 -13.77 -2.12 -4.19
CA GLY A 568 -12.78 -2.70 -5.11
C GLY A 568 -12.64 -2.02 -6.47
N GLU A 569 -13.34 -0.91 -6.74
CA GLU A 569 -13.36 -0.25 -8.07
C GLU A 569 -11.97 0.16 -8.57
N ALA A 570 -11.01 0.41 -7.66
CA ALA A 570 -9.63 0.73 -8.01
C ALA A 570 -8.96 -0.38 -8.85
N TYR A 571 -9.34 -1.65 -8.65
CA TYR A 571 -8.83 -2.80 -9.41
C TYR A 571 -9.30 -2.82 -10.86
N ARG A 572 -10.23 -1.94 -11.27
CA ARG A 572 -10.52 -1.74 -12.70
C ARG A 572 -9.28 -1.25 -13.47
N TYR A 573 -8.37 -0.53 -12.81
CA TYR A 573 -7.17 0.06 -13.43
C TYR A 573 -5.86 -0.36 -12.74
N THR A 574 -5.93 -0.90 -11.53
CA THR A 574 -4.76 -1.28 -10.73
C THR A 574 -4.51 -2.76 -10.87
N TYR A 575 -3.26 -3.14 -11.15
CA TYR A 575 -2.82 -4.53 -11.22
C TYR A 575 -3.18 -5.31 -9.95
N THR A 576 -3.61 -6.56 -10.13
CA THR A 576 -3.78 -7.53 -9.04
C THR A 576 -3.48 -8.92 -9.54
N ARG A 577 -2.59 -9.63 -8.84
CA ARG A 577 -2.32 -11.04 -9.13
C ARG A 577 -3.52 -11.92 -8.80
N ALA A 578 -4.22 -11.62 -7.70
CA ALA A 578 -5.39 -12.35 -7.27
C ALA A 578 -6.65 -11.92 -8.04
N VAL A 579 -7.63 -12.81 -8.13
CA VAL A 579 -8.96 -12.48 -8.65
C VAL A 579 -9.68 -11.55 -7.67
N ARG A 580 -9.93 -10.31 -8.08
CA ARG A 580 -10.62 -9.27 -7.30
C ARG A 580 -11.95 -8.91 -7.96
N PRO A 581 -13.09 -9.41 -7.44
CA PRO A 581 -14.39 -8.82 -7.78
C PRO A 581 -14.47 -7.38 -7.29
N TYR A 582 -15.24 -6.56 -8.00
CA TYR A 582 -15.55 -5.19 -7.60
C TYR A 582 -16.96 -4.82 -8.05
N ALA A 583 -17.58 -3.92 -7.31
CA ALA A 583 -18.95 -3.50 -7.55
C ALA A 583 -19.17 -2.05 -7.11
N ASP A 584 -20.05 -1.35 -7.81
CA ASP A 584 -20.57 -0.05 -7.41
C ASP A 584 -22.04 0.04 -7.80
N LEU A 585 -22.92 0.34 -6.85
CA LEU A 585 -24.36 0.41 -7.03
C LEU A 585 -24.88 1.72 -6.47
N CYS A 586 -25.68 2.43 -7.26
CA CYS A 586 -26.30 3.69 -6.87
C CYS A 586 -27.80 3.68 -7.16
N ALA A 587 -28.57 4.24 -6.24
CA ALA A 587 -29.92 4.71 -6.50
C ALA A 587 -29.86 6.22 -6.72
N SER A 588 -30.55 6.71 -7.75
CA SER A 588 -30.56 8.13 -8.10
C SER A 588 -31.97 8.69 -8.21
N HIS A 589 -32.08 10.00 -8.07
CA HIS A 589 -33.27 10.77 -8.40
C HIS A 589 -32.86 11.98 -9.23
N ASN A 590 -33.57 12.21 -10.32
CA ASN A 590 -33.34 13.29 -11.28
C ASN A 590 -34.67 14.05 -11.47
N ASN A 591 -34.63 15.38 -11.44
CA ASN A 591 -35.82 16.24 -11.56
C ASN A 591 -36.51 16.16 -12.93
N VAL A 592 -35.81 15.77 -14.00
CA VAL A 592 -36.35 15.59 -15.35
C VAL A 592 -36.86 14.16 -15.58
N SER A 593 -36.09 13.15 -15.15
CA SER A 593 -36.36 11.74 -15.49
C SER A 593 -36.89 10.87 -14.34
N GLY A 594 -37.00 11.42 -13.13
CA GLY A 594 -37.50 10.74 -11.95
C GLY A 594 -36.49 9.81 -11.30
N GLY A 595 -36.95 8.66 -10.80
CA GLY A 595 -36.09 7.66 -10.16
C GLY A 595 -35.18 6.93 -11.16
N GLY A 596 -33.93 6.72 -10.77
CA GLY A 596 -32.89 6.13 -11.58
C GLY A 596 -31.96 5.20 -10.81
N TYR A 597 -31.00 4.64 -11.52
CA TYR A 597 -29.97 3.79 -10.94
C TYR A 597 -28.70 3.80 -11.80
N SER A 598 -27.58 3.47 -11.18
CA SER A 598 -26.37 3.05 -11.87
C SER A 598 -25.76 1.85 -11.15
N GLY A 599 -25.22 0.91 -11.92
CA GLY A 599 -24.60 -0.29 -11.40
C GLY A 599 -23.41 -0.70 -12.25
N LEU A 600 -22.31 -1.02 -11.60
CA LEU A 600 -21.10 -1.58 -12.21
C LEU A 600 -20.72 -2.82 -11.42
N LEU A 601 -20.49 -3.93 -12.13
CA LEU A 601 -20.05 -5.20 -11.57
C LEU A 601 -18.92 -5.73 -12.44
N GLY A 602 -17.79 -6.09 -11.81
CA GLY A 602 -16.64 -6.56 -12.56
C GLY A 602 -15.71 -7.44 -11.76
N ILE A 603 -14.75 -8.01 -12.47
CA ILE A 603 -13.65 -8.81 -11.93
C ILE A 603 -12.36 -8.33 -12.57
N ALA A 604 -11.29 -8.27 -11.79
CA ALA A 604 -9.94 -8.01 -12.26
C ALA A 604 -8.98 -9.10 -11.77
N ALA A 605 -8.03 -9.50 -12.61
CA ALA A 605 -7.03 -10.51 -12.28
C ALA A 605 -5.82 -10.41 -13.22
N SER A 606 -4.74 -11.11 -12.85
CA SER A 606 -3.68 -11.49 -13.77
C SER A 606 -3.94 -12.90 -14.33
N VAL A 607 -3.63 -13.10 -15.61
CA VAL A 607 -3.74 -14.39 -16.30
C VAL A 607 -2.37 -15.06 -16.44
N PHE A 608 -1.33 -14.31 -16.80
CA PHE A 608 0.03 -14.79 -17.07
C PHE A 608 1.10 -14.24 -16.11
N GLY A 609 0.73 -13.30 -15.25
CA GLY A 609 1.57 -12.74 -14.18
C GLY A 609 1.87 -11.27 -14.41
N HIS A 610 2.34 -10.89 -15.60
CA HIS A 610 2.73 -9.51 -15.94
C HIS A 610 1.64 -8.82 -16.79
N ASP A 611 0.39 -9.08 -16.44
CA ASP A 611 -0.78 -8.63 -17.18
C ASP A 611 -1.91 -8.23 -16.24
N HIS A 612 -2.82 -7.40 -16.75
CA HIS A 612 -4.02 -7.00 -16.05
C HIS A 612 -5.24 -7.18 -16.95
N ALA A 613 -6.05 -8.17 -16.63
CA ALA A 613 -7.30 -8.47 -17.30
C ALA A 613 -8.48 -8.01 -16.43
N THR A 614 -9.44 -7.31 -17.04
CA THR A 614 -10.69 -6.97 -16.38
C THR A 614 -11.90 -7.13 -17.29
N VAL A 615 -12.98 -7.66 -16.72
CA VAL A 615 -14.30 -7.74 -17.36
C VAL A 615 -15.31 -7.10 -16.45
N TYR A 616 -16.12 -6.20 -16.99
CA TYR A 616 -17.20 -5.58 -16.23
C TYR A 616 -18.43 -5.28 -17.07
N LEU A 617 -19.57 -5.33 -16.42
CA LEU A 617 -20.86 -4.84 -16.89
C LEU A 617 -21.16 -3.53 -16.16
N SER A 618 -21.46 -2.48 -16.90
CA SER A 618 -21.97 -1.21 -16.39
C SER A 618 -23.35 -0.95 -16.97
N GLN A 619 -24.29 -0.48 -16.16
CA GLN A 619 -25.61 -0.08 -16.59
C GLN A 619 -26.10 1.10 -15.78
N SER A 620 -26.67 2.11 -16.44
CA SER A 620 -27.30 3.24 -15.78
C SER A 620 -28.56 3.70 -16.52
N ARG A 621 -29.46 4.34 -15.79
CA ARG A 621 -30.67 4.97 -16.31
C ARG A 621 -30.98 6.19 -15.46
N ALA A 622 -31.50 7.25 -16.07
CA ALA A 622 -31.87 8.48 -15.38
C ALA A 622 -30.67 9.09 -14.62
N GLY A 623 -29.54 9.23 -15.31
CA GLY A 623 -28.34 9.92 -14.82
C GLY A 623 -28.45 11.44 -14.97
N ALA A 624 -27.47 12.17 -14.44
CA ALA A 624 -27.44 13.64 -14.44
C ALA A 624 -27.49 14.28 -15.85
N GLY A 625 -26.80 13.71 -16.82
CA GLY A 625 -26.70 14.26 -18.19
C GLY A 625 -27.50 13.51 -19.24
N PHE A 626 -27.77 12.23 -18.98
CA PHE A 626 -28.46 11.36 -19.91
C PHE A 626 -29.54 10.57 -19.18
N SER A 627 -30.79 10.78 -19.58
CA SER A 627 -31.96 10.18 -18.93
C SER A 627 -32.27 8.76 -19.42
N GLY A 628 -31.80 8.40 -20.61
CA GLY A 628 -32.04 7.09 -21.22
C GLY A 628 -31.20 5.96 -20.59
N LEU A 629 -31.37 4.75 -21.12
CA LEU A 629 -30.58 3.58 -20.73
C LEU A 629 -29.18 3.66 -21.34
N SER A 630 -28.15 3.61 -20.49
CA SER A 630 -26.78 3.29 -20.88
C SER A 630 -26.41 1.90 -20.37
N ARG A 631 -25.85 1.05 -21.22
CA ARG A 631 -25.36 -0.29 -20.86
C ARG A 631 -24.09 -0.59 -21.63
N GLU A 632 -23.08 -1.07 -20.93
CA GLU A 632 -21.78 -1.41 -21.49
C GLU A 632 -21.28 -2.74 -20.90
N LEU A 633 -20.81 -3.64 -21.74
CA LEU A 633 -20.01 -4.79 -21.33
C LEU A 633 -18.62 -4.61 -21.93
N VAL A 634 -17.60 -4.61 -21.07
CA VAL A 634 -16.23 -4.30 -21.46
C VAL A 634 -15.31 -5.42 -21.00
N PHE A 635 -14.48 -5.89 -21.93
CA PHE A 635 -13.31 -6.70 -21.67
C PHE A 635 -12.08 -5.83 -21.96
N ARG A 636 -11.15 -5.75 -21.01
CA ARG A 636 -9.90 -5.03 -21.17
C ARG A 636 -8.74 -5.89 -20.71
N TYR A 637 -7.65 -5.87 -21.47
CA TYR A 637 -6.44 -6.60 -21.19
C TYR A 637 -5.23 -5.71 -21.41
N TYR A 638 -4.38 -5.56 -20.40
CA TYR A 638 -3.07 -4.93 -20.51
C TYR A 638 -1.98 -5.95 -20.34
N TYR A 639 -0.96 -5.86 -21.19
CA TYR A 639 0.29 -6.56 -21.02
C TYR A 639 1.39 -5.55 -20.71
N PHE A 640 2.10 -5.76 -19.61
CA PHE A 640 3.21 -4.92 -19.20
C PHE A 640 4.50 -5.45 -19.82
N LEU A 641 5.22 -4.56 -20.48
CA LEU A 641 6.48 -4.82 -21.15
C LEU A 641 7.60 -4.67 -20.11
N ASP A 642 8.23 -5.78 -19.79
CA ASP A 642 9.38 -5.80 -18.89
C ASP A 642 10.54 -5.00 -19.49
N ARG A 643 10.99 -3.97 -18.75
CA ARG A 643 12.39 -3.54 -18.79
C ARG A 643 12.98 -3.99 -17.46
N TYR A 644 13.42 -5.25 -17.39
CA TYR A 644 14.37 -5.66 -16.37
C TYR A 644 15.76 -5.19 -16.79
#